data_AF-A0A847M7Y0-F1
#
_entry.id   AF-A0A847M7Y0-F1
#
_cell.length_a   1.000
_cell.length_b   1.000
_cell.length_c   1.000
_cell.angle_alpha   90.00
_cell.angle_beta   90.00
_cell.angle_gamma   90.00
#
_symmetry.space_group_name_H-M   'P 1'
#
loop_
_entity.id
_entity.type
_entity.pdbx_description
1 polymer ?
#
loop_
_entity_poly.entity_id
_entity_poly.type
_entity_poly.pdbx_seq_one_letter_code
_entity_poly.pdbx_strand_id
1 'polypeptide(L)'
;MWRTTQVLLWLVAVQVVCIIAVQAAEWPPFWVAISVGERQLDVGPQSKPPAATAEPVATVMAGETVTLRAKVVGGRRAYMMWPEQYANVGKNTTILVRGLDRLEYQVQTTGYLASASWTVAEEKYSWDTGKQGALYSIDQNSERVSWTAPTREGVYRITVSGQVKFHSVRNLPGGIVEGDEDSGKVSRTISIAVKKGEEAAETMTDTEAMKHILNRFNALGSGPLRDGGDPVVLPILGPVGPILEPGSSTNIRSIFDSSYREFVCGGWQSKVLDMLDSMRNGSETEQQIFEHYDYGPIHAYYGGHQAVVIYPKGTDWKATGTILDPWPKQRPETFSVPEWNRRFWFGQGPSTVYEGQYPLTGGADYPKPLLRIPSSHMAILKRLAPEQRRQYTQLTDQRARDDFINSLPPSDTETTAVVVHSPVQMVVADEMGRRVGWVDEQTFVYEIPGVDVDCFPEGDDDHGMMLLLPQGRYSVQITGVRAGSFGFTRVVAPTTSSMPLSQKLDIPVQPGQKYTCVLTPDAEMPLTGPNDLPITLEKLPITGDAGGGGAAGVAREDAAPVRALLDATGLSYSDAGDGRFSVLSDNDITLYFGQSEDSLHIHTPLETMPTGTDEQALWALTALRMNNSDVFGRLGICQQADGTSELYWSARLPLSAVSGPYATVLARNGALQPPRWQAIRAGQKPDSLPDMVPQGDKDALTAQLKSQLRDAGLTFDERGDLVWISHDNDVLVFMTVQEGTVWALAYFGGMPGDSAEEQGAIAIDLLRRNWDDPIGRFSLDHDLDLLWECHVPMDYLTPDLLRHISDTAAAAVGRATAQFGDKPFNR
;
A
#
# COMPACT_ATOMS: atom_id res chain seq x y z
N MET A 1 -0.95 40.10 -58.08
CA MET A 1 -1.39 38.83 -57.46
C MET A 1 -0.31 37.75 -57.34
N TRP A 2 0.78 37.76 -58.13
CA TRP A 2 1.80 36.70 -58.09
C TRP A 2 2.93 36.87 -57.04
N ARG A 3 3.10 38.06 -56.45
CA ARG A 3 4.17 38.31 -55.44
C ARG A 3 3.75 38.08 -53.99
N THR A 4 2.45 38.07 -53.69
CA THR A 4 1.93 37.88 -52.33
C THR A 4 1.86 36.40 -51.95
N THR A 5 1.73 35.50 -52.92
CA THR A 5 1.64 34.04 -52.68
C THR A 5 3.01 33.40 -52.38
N GLN A 6 4.11 33.95 -52.90
CA GLN A 6 5.46 33.44 -52.61
C GLN A 6 5.98 33.82 -51.22
N VAL A 7 5.56 34.96 -50.67
CA VAL A 7 5.94 35.38 -49.31
C VAL A 7 5.16 34.60 -48.25
N LEU A 8 3.90 34.25 -48.53
CA LEU A 8 3.09 33.41 -47.64
C LEU A 8 3.57 31.94 -47.62
N LEU A 9 4.03 31.40 -48.75
CA LEU A 9 4.61 30.05 -48.81
C LEU A 9 5.99 29.94 -48.14
N TRP A 10 6.78 31.03 -48.11
CA TRP A 10 8.04 31.06 -47.35
C TRP A 10 7.82 31.22 -45.83
N LEU A 11 6.82 32.00 -45.40
CA LEU A 11 6.48 32.15 -43.98
C LEU A 11 5.82 30.89 -43.39
N VAL A 12 4.99 30.18 -44.16
CA VAL A 12 4.41 28.90 -43.74
C VAL A 12 5.46 27.77 -43.75
N ALA A 13 6.44 27.78 -44.67
CA ALA A 13 7.54 26.83 -44.64
C ALA A 13 8.50 27.04 -43.44
N VAL A 14 8.66 28.28 -42.96
CA VAL A 14 9.45 28.58 -41.74
C VAL A 14 8.63 28.33 -40.46
N GLN A 15 7.31 28.52 -40.46
CA GLN A 15 6.47 28.23 -39.29
C GLN A 15 6.11 26.75 -39.11
N VAL A 16 6.06 25.93 -40.17
CA VAL A 16 5.78 24.49 -40.08
C VAL A 16 7.04 23.67 -39.69
N VAL A 17 8.23 24.26 -39.73
CA VAL A 17 9.46 23.67 -39.15
C VAL A 17 9.64 24.03 -37.65
N CYS A 18 8.82 24.95 -37.11
CA CYS A 18 8.76 25.26 -35.68
C CYS A 18 7.73 24.39 -34.92
N ILE A 19 7.53 23.14 -35.34
CA ILE A 19 6.83 22.12 -34.55
C ILE A 19 7.81 21.68 -33.46
N ILE A 20 7.58 22.13 -32.22
CA ILE A 20 8.20 21.69 -30.95
C ILE A 20 9.51 20.93 -31.17
N ALA A 21 10.56 21.67 -31.53
CA ALA A 21 11.90 21.18 -31.28
C ALA A 21 12.04 21.21 -29.76
N VAL A 22 11.75 20.09 -29.08
CA VAL A 22 12.28 19.85 -27.75
C VAL A 22 13.77 20.09 -27.90
N GLN A 23 14.29 21.18 -27.33
CA GLN A 23 15.72 21.46 -27.38
C GLN A 23 16.38 20.28 -26.68
N ALA A 24 17.04 19.41 -27.43
CA ALA A 24 17.92 18.40 -26.86
C ALA A 24 18.79 19.09 -25.82
N ALA A 25 18.76 18.60 -24.58
CA ALA A 25 19.64 19.13 -23.56
C ALA A 25 21.09 19.03 -24.06
N GLU A 26 21.89 20.08 -23.84
CA GLU A 26 23.31 20.01 -24.13
C GLU A 26 23.92 18.80 -23.44
N TRP A 27 24.82 18.12 -24.13
CA TRP A 27 25.43 16.91 -23.58
C TRP A 27 26.21 17.26 -22.32
N PRO A 28 26.00 16.55 -21.20
CA PRO A 28 26.87 16.70 -20.07
C PRO A 28 28.31 16.34 -20.51
N PRO A 29 29.34 17.07 -20.04
CA PRO A 29 30.73 16.71 -20.36
C PRO A 29 31.04 15.30 -19.85
N PHE A 30 32.07 14.64 -20.37
CA PHE A 30 32.49 13.36 -19.81
C PHE A 30 32.98 13.53 -18.36
N TRP A 31 32.58 12.62 -17.48
CA TRP A 31 33.01 12.56 -16.06
C TRP A 31 33.00 11.13 -15.54
N VAL A 32 33.49 10.88 -14.32
CA VAL A 32 33.57 9.51 -13.75
C VAL A 32 32.52 9.31 -12.66
N ALA A 33 31.55 8.43 -12.92
CA ALA A 33 30.62 7.91 -11.92
C ALA A 33 31.30 6.86 -11.03
N ILE A 34 30.93 6.80 -9.76
CA ILE A 34 31.53 5.94 -8.75
C ILE A 34 30.44 5.21 -7.96
N SER A 35 30.73 3.97 -7.56
CA SER A 35 30.02 3.31 -6.47
C SER A 35 30.99 2.67 -5.47
N VAL A 36 30.51 2.53 -4.22
CA VAL A 36 31.25 1.93 -3.10
C VAL A 36 30.37 0.83 -2.49
N GLY A 37 30.90 -0.39 -2.41
CA GLY A 37 30.16 -1.57 -1.96
C GLY A 37 29.07 -1.98 -2.94
N GLU A 38 27.90 -2.35 -2.41
CA GLU A 38 26.73 -2.74 -3.21
C GLU A 38 25.87 -1.55 -3.67
N ARG A 39 26.30 -0.31 -3.39
CA ARG A 39 25.59 0.90 -3.82
C ARG A 39 25.60 1.02 -5.34
N GLN A 40 24.57 1.68 -5.89
CA GLN A 40 24.51 2.02 -7.31
C GLN A 40 25.57 3.08 -7.67
N LEU A 41 25.94 3.15 -8.96
CA LEU A 41 26.76 4.23 -9.50
C LEU A 41 26.04 5.56 -9.29
N ASP A 42 26.77 6.60 -8.90
CA ASP A 42 26.21 7.92 -8.59
C ASP A 42 25.81 8.74 -9.84
N VAL A 43 24.99 8.15 -10.71
CA VAL A 43 24.61 8.66 -12.04
C VAL A 43 23.11 8.47 -12.32
N GLY A 44 22.49 9.46 -12.95
CA GLY A 44 21.06 9.51 -13.28
C GLY A 44 20.75 10.47 -14.45
N PRO A 45 19.49 10.54 -14.91
CA PRO A 45 19.12 11.26 -16.14
C PRO A 45 19.44 12.75 -16.12
N GLN A 46 19.36 13.39 -14.95
CA GLN A 46 19.67 14.81 -14.78
C GLN A 46 21.12 15.07 -14.34
N SER A 47 21.95 14.03 -14.22
CA SER A 47 23.22 14.11 -13.52
C SER A 47 24.29 14.87 -14.31
N LYS A 48 24.59 16.06 -13.80
CA LYS A 48 25.86 16.77 -14.06
C LYS A 48 26.97 16.11 -13.22
N PRO A 49 28.25 16.33 -13.55
CA PRO A 49 29.36 15.92 -12.67
C PRO A 49 29.07 16.41 -11.24
N PRO A 50 29.13 15.54 -10.22
CA PRO A 50 28.88 15.95 -8.85
C PRO A 50 29.78 17.14 -8.48
N ALA A 51 29.22 18.14 -7.81
CA ALA A 51 30.03 19.22 -7.28
C ALA A 51 31.16 18.62 -6.42
N ALA A 52 32.33 19.25 -6.43
CA ALA A 52 33.42 18.83 -5.56
C ALA A 52 32.98 19.05 -4.10
N THR A 53 32.41 18.02 -3.48
CA THR A 53 31.95 18.07 -2.09
C THR A 53 33.10 17.75 -1.16
N ALA A 54 33.10 18.39 0.01
CA ALA A 54 34.04 18.06 1.09
C ALA A 54 33.66 16.75 1.79
N GLU A 55 32.42 16.32 1.67
CA GLU A 55 31.87 15.17 2.39
C GLU A 55 32.29 13.82 1.77
N PRO A 56 32.56 12.81 2.60
CA PRO A 56 32.85 11.46 2.13
C PRO A 56 31.67 10.81 1.41
N VAL A 57 31.92 10.13 0.28
CA VAL A 57 30.89 9.40 -0.49
C VAL A 57 30.43 8.12 0.21
N ALA A 58 31.23 7.63 1.17
CA ALA A 58 30.93 6.47 2.00
C ALA A 58 31.70 6.57 3.33
N THR A 59 31.21 5.84 4.33
CA THR A 59 31.93 5.52 5.56
C THR A 59 32.14 4.01 5.60
N VAL A 60 33.36 3.58 5.90
CA VAL A 60 33.76 2.17 6.04
C VAL A 60 34.51 1.98 7.35
N MET A 61 34.66 0.73 7.80
CA MET A 61 35.40 0.40 9.00
C MET A 61 36.89 0.25 8.71
N ALA A 62 37.72 0.56 9.71
CA ALA A 62 39.16 0.37 9.64
C ALA A 62 39.52 -1.09 9.33
N GLY A 63 40.22 -1.33 8.22
CA GLY A 63 40.56 -2.68 7.73
C GLY A 63 39.47 -3.37 6.90
N GLU A 64 38.29 -2.76 6.75
CA GLU A 64 37.22 -3.28 5.88
C GLU A 64 37.68 -3.29 4.43
N THR A 65 37.29 -4.34 3.69
CA THR A 65 37.53 -4.42 2.26
C THR A 65 36.23 -4.20 1.50
N VAL A 66 36.19 -3.13 0.69
CA VAL A 66 35.03 -2.77 -0.12
C VAL A 66 35.37 -2.86 -1.61
N THR A 67 34.35 -3.10 -2.43
CA THR A 67 34.49 -2.98 -3.89
C THR A 67 34.22 -1.54 -4.30
N LEU A 68 35.13 -0.93 -5.05
CA LEU A 68 34.93 0.35 -5.72
C LEU A 68 34.70 0.08 -7.20
N ARG A 69 33.72 0.76 -7.79
CA ARG A 69 33.45 0.70 -9.22
C ARG A 69 33.47 2.10 -9.81
N ALA A 70 34.06 2.26 -10.99
CA ALA A 70 34.05 3.51 -11.74
C ALA A 70 33.40 3.30 -13.12
N LYS A 71 32.71 4.33 -13.63
CA LYS A 71 32.24 4.34 -15.02
C LYS A 71 32.38 5.74 -15.63
N VAL A 72 33.04 5.90 -16.77
CA VAL A 72 33.06 7.17 -17.51
C VAL A 72 31.67 7.39 -18.07
N VAL A 73 31.00 8.48 -17.72
CA VAL A 73 29.65 8.80 -18.16
C VAL A 73 29.64 10.21 -18.76
N GLY A 74 28.48 10.67 -19.23
CA GLY A 74 28.39 11.91 -19.99
C GLY A 74 28.72 11.73 -21.47
N GLY A 75 28.81 12.84 -22.20
CA GLY A 75 29.02 12.87 -23.66
C GLY A 75 28.08 11.92 -24.39
N ARG A 76 28.65 11.11 -25.29
CA ARG A 76 27.89 10.09 -26.03
C ARG A 76 27.24 9.03 -25.13
N ARG A 77 27.82 8.72 -23.97
CA ARG A 77 27.25 7.69 -23.09
C ARG A 77 25.96 8.15 -22.43
N ALA A 78 25.79 9.45 -22.19
CA ALA A 78 24.51 9.99 -21.73
C ALA A 78 23.39 9.74 -22.76
N TYR A 79 23.72 9.84 -24.05
CA TYR A 79 22.82 9.48 -25.16
C TYR A 79 22.42 8.01 -25.14
N MET A 80 23.36 7.12 -24.81
CA MET A 80 23.12 5.67 -24.74
C MET A 80 22.31 5.28 -23.51
N MET A 81 22.52 5.99 -22.39
CA MET A 81 21.85 5.74 -21.12
C MET A 81 20.47 6.37 -21.03
N TRP A 82 20.25 7.54 -21.61
CA TRP A 82 18.98 8.27 -21.59
C TRP A 82 18.70 8.89 -22.96
N PRO A 83 18.47 8.03 -23.97
CA PRO A 83 18.22 8.52 -25.32
C PRO A 83 17.01 9.45 -25.33
N GLU A 84 15.97 9.23 -24.52
CA GLU A 84 14.78 10.08 -24.51
C GLU A 84 15.06 11.54 -24.15
N GLN A 85 16.15 11.80 -23.41
CA GLN A 85 16.53 13.13 -22.93
C GLN A 85 17.59 13.80 -23.81
N TYR A 86 18.57 13.02 -24.30
CA TYR A 86 19.75 13.54 -25.00
C TYR A 86 19.76 13.19 -26.49
N ALA A 87 19.02 12.17 -26.88
CA ALA A 87 18.69 11.85 -28.26
C ALA A 87 17.34 12.46 -28.58
N ASN A 88 17.22 13.17 -29.71
CA ASN A 88 15.92 13.62 -30.19
C ASN A 88 15.08 12.40 -30.65
N VAL A 89 14.71 11.51 -29.74
CA VAL A 89 13.90 10.32 -29.97
C VAL A 89 12.47 10.78 -30.21
N GLY A 90 12.18 11.14 -31.46
CA GLY A 90 10.82 11.42 -31.89
C GLY A 90 10.02 10.13 -32.07
N LYS A 91 8.70 10.28 -32.27
CA LYS A 91 7.72 9.20 -32.56
C LYS A 91 8.07 8.19 -33.67
N ASN A 92 9.08 8.50 -34.47
CA ASN A 92 9.56 7.70 -35.59
C ASN A 92 10.84 6.92 -35.27
N THR A 93 11.30 6.96 -34.01
CA THR A 93 12.53 6.29 -33.56
C THR A 93 12.16 5.16 -32.60
N THR A 94 12.60 3.96 -32.91
CA THR A 94 12.47 2.78 -32.05
C THR A 94 13.84 2.45 -31.47
N ILE A 95 13.96 2.53 -30.15
CA ILE A 95 15.15 2.04 -29.45
C ILE A 95 15.08 0.52 -29.38
N LEU A 96 16.09 -0.16 -29.91
CA LEU A 96 16.18 -1.63 -29.97
C LEU A 96 17.00 -2.17 -28.80
N VAL A 97 18.08 -1.49 -28.44
CA VAL A 97 18.97 -1.84 -27.33
C VAL A 97 19.37 -0.56 -26.62
N ARG A 98 19.35 -0.56 -25.28
CA ARG A 98 19.77 0.56 -24.43
C ARG A 98 20.64 0.03 -23.28
N GLY A 99 21.72 0.74 -22.96
CA GLY A 99 22.62 0.36 -21.86
C GLY A 99 23.89 1.20 -21.78
N LEU A 100 24.72 0.89 -20.79
CA LEU A 100 26.00 1.58 -20.55
C LEU A 100 26.97 1.44 -21.72
N ASP A 101 27.00 0.27 -22.37
CA ASP A 101 28.04 -0.06 -23.34
C ASP A 101 27.51 -0.19 -24.77
N ARG A 102 26.18 -0.10 -24.96
CA ARG A 102 25.55 -0.21 -26.27
C ARG A 102 24.23 0.54 -26.36
N LEU A 103 24.02 1.22 -27.49
CA LEU A 103 22.72 1.75 -27.92
C LEU A 103 22.48 1.33 -29.37
N GLU A 104 21.29 0.81 -29.65
CA GLU A 104 20.84 0.55 -31.01
C GLU A 104 19.45 1.13 -31.21
N TYR A 105 19.24 1.78 -32.35
CA TYR A 105 17.93 2.29 -32.70
C TYR A 105 17.67 2.23 -34.20
N GLN A 106 16.40 2.32 -34.55
CA GLN A 106 15.90 2.42 -35.91
C GLN A 106 15.04 3.68 -36.04
N VAL A 107 15.19 4.41 -37.14
CA VAL A 107 14.34 5.54 -37.50
C VAL A 107 13.55 5.17 -38.74
N GLN A 108 12.23 5.21 -38.65
CA GLN A 108 11.33 4.87 -39.73
C GLN A 108 10.32 5.99 -39.97
N THR A 109 10.35 6.57 -41.18
CA THR A 109 9.32 7.49 -41.67
C THR A 109 8.83 7.06 -43.05
N THR A 110 7.82 7.73 -43.59
CA THR A 110 7.32 7.47 -44.95
C THR A 110 8.43 7.69 -45.98
N GLY A 111 9.04 6.61 -46.45
CA GLY A 111 10.12 6.63 -47.45
C GLY A 111 11.54 6.73 -46.89
N TYR A 112 11.74 6.64 -45.57
CA TYR A 112 13.07 6.66 -44.94
C TYR A 112 13.20 5.57 -43.87
N LEU A 113 14.22 4.74 -44.03
CA LEU A 113 14.61 3.74 -43.03
C LEU A 113 16.10 3.90 -42.75
N ALA A 114 16.44 4.15 -41.50
CA ALA A 114 17.82 4.17 -41.04
C ALA A 114 17.97 3.38 -39.74
N SER A 115 19.14 2.83 -39.50
CA SER A 115 19.49 2.27 -38.20
C SER A 115 20.84 2.83 -37.74
N ALA A 116 21.06 2.84 -36.43
CA ALA A 116 22.33 3.24 -35.87
C ALA A 116 22.66 2.41 -34.63
N SER A 117 23.93 2.11 -34.46
CA SER A 117 24.47 1.44 -33.28
C SER A 117 25.68 2.21 -32.76
N TRP A 118 25.72 2.45 -31.44
CA TRP A 118 26.91 2.88 -30.72
C TRP A 118 27.31 1.78 -29.77
N THR A 119 28.58 1.38 -29.81
CA THR A 119 29.13 0.37 -28.91
C THR A 119 30.44 0.89 -28.34
N VAL A 120 30.70 0.59 -27.07
CA VAL A 120 32.00 0.85 -26.45
C VAL A 120 33.03 -0.08 -27.06
N ALA A 121 34.04 0.50 -27.71
CA ALA A 121 35.14 -0.23 -28.34
C ALA A 121 36.29 -0.50 -27.37
N GLU A 122 36.58 0.46 -26.49
CA GLU A 122 37.63 0.35 -25.48
C GLU A 122 37.25 1.16 -24.25
N GLU A 123 37.51 0.63 -23.06
CA GLU A 123 37.33 1.37 -21.82
C GLU A 123 38.34 0.89 -20.79
N LYS A 124 39.02 1.83 -20.12
CA LYS A 124 40.08 1.53 -19.15
C LYS A 124 40.11 2.55 -18.02
N TYR A 125 40.55 2.08 -16.85
CA TYR A 125 40.64 2.86 -15.63
C TYR A 125 42.02 2.75 -14.97
N SER A 126 42.39 3.78 -14.23
CA SER A 126 43.53 3.77 -13.33
C SER A 126 43.12 4.40 -12.00
N TRP A 127 43.45 3.73 -10.91
CA TRP A 127 43.12 4.16 -9.55
C TRP A 127 44.39 4.52 -8.79
N ASP A 128 44.34 5.62 -8.04
CA ASP A 128 45.41 6.09 -7.18
C ASP A 128 44.84 6.41 -5.79
N THR A 129 45.31 5.68 -4.79
CA THR A 129 44.92 5.86 -3.38
C THR A 129 45.94 6.71 -2.61
N GLY A 130 46.95 7.28 -3.27
CA GLY A 130 48.05 7.98 -2.61
C GLY A 130 48.87 7.08 -1.67
N LYS A 131 48.88 5.76 -1.94
CA LYS A 131 49.44 4.70 -1.08
C LYS A 131 48.69 4.52 0.25
N GLN A 132 47.41 4.90 0.31
CA GLN A 132 46.56 4.72 1.47
C GLN A 132 45.60 3.55 1.25
N GLY A 133 45.81 2.48 2.01
CA GLY A 133 45.06 1.23 1.87
C GLY A 133 45.63 0.32 0.76
N ALA A 134 45.17 -0.93 0.73
CA ALA A 134 45.57 -1.90 -0.29
C ALA A 134 44.55 -1.89 -1.43
N LEU A 135 45.01 -1.93 -2.68
CA LEU A 135 44.15 -1.86 -3.86
C LEU A 135 44.48 -3.02 -4.82
N TYR A 136 43.44 -3.72 -5.28
CA TYR A 136 43.57 -4.84 -6.23
C TYR A 136 42.52 -4.73 -7.34
N SER A 137 42.93 -4.90 -8.60
CA SER A 137 41.99 -4.92 -9.74
C SER A 137 41.18 -6.22 -9.73
N ILE A 138 39.85 -6.10 -9.92
CA ILE A 138 38.95 -7.26 -9.99
C ILE A 138 38.74 -7.70 -11.45
N ASP A 139 38.74 -6.74 -12.39
CA ASP A 139 38.56 -6.97 -13.81
C ASP A 139 39.76 -6.47 -14.65
N GLN A 140 39.72 -6.76 -15.95
CA GLN A 140 40.82 -6.48 -16.88
C GLN A 140 40.96 -5.00 -17.24
N ASN A 141 39.86 -4.24 -17.18
CA ASN A 141 39.85 -2.81 -17.47
C ASN A 141 40.00 -1.94 -16.22
N SER A 142 40.05 -2.56 -15.03
CA SER A 142 40.04 -1.89 -13.73
C SER A 142 38.79 -1.04 -13.49
N GLU A 143 37.67 -1.39 -14.14
CA GLU A 143 36.36 -0.78 -13.83
C GLU A 143 36.02 -1.01 -12.36
N ARG A 144 36.35 -2.20 -11.84
CA ARG A 144 36.18 -2.58 -10.44
C ARG A 144 37.52 -2.88 -9.77
N VAL A 145 37.68 -2.36 -8.57
CA VAL A 145 38.82 -2.61 -7.71
C VAL A 145 38.35 -2.97 -6.30
N SER A 146 39.05 -3.87 -5.65
CA SER A 146 38.92 -4.13 -4.22
C SER A 146 39.86 -3.19 -3.47
N TRP A 147 39.32 -2.41 -2.54
CA TRP A 147 40.08 -1.51 -1.69
C TRP A 147 39.91 -1.90 -0.22
N THR A 148 41.03 -2.21 0.43
CA THR A 148 41.08 -2.43 1.88
C THR A 148 41.42 -1.11 2.58
N ALA A 149 40.49 -0.63 3.39
CA ALA A 149 40.62 0.59 4.15
C ALA A 149 41.81 0.54 5.13
N PRO A 150 42.56 1.64 5.31
CA PRO A 150 43.59 1.73 6.33
C PRO A 150 43.06 1.43 7.73
N THR A 151 43.94 0.94 8.61
CA THR A 151 43.58 0.65 10.01
C THR A 151 43.43 1.91 10.88
N ARG A 152 43.82 3.08 10.35
CA ARG A 152 43.72 4.37 11.05
C ARG A 152 42.45 5.09 10.61
N GLU A 153 41.68 5.58 11.57
CA GLU A 153 40.53 6.45 11.30
C GLU A 153 40.96 7.75 10.58
N GLY A 154 40.11 8.20 9.67
CA GLY A 154 40.33 9.43 8.91
C GLY A 154 39.56 9.46 7.60
N VAL A 155 39.74 10.54 6.84
CA VAL A 155 39.17 10.69 5.50
C VAL A 155 40.25 10.45 4.47
N TYR A 156 40.02 9.48 3.59
CA TYR A 156 40.97 9.02 2.59
C TYR A 156 40.52 9.44 1.20
N ARG A 157 41.46 9.96 0.40
CA ARG A 157 41.17 10.42 -0.96
C ARG A 157 41.62 9.40 -1.98
N ILE A 158 40.70 9.02 -2.86
CA ILE A 158 40.97 8.09 -3.95
C ILE A 158 40.70 8.81 -5.25
N THR A 159 41.70 8.87 -6.13
CA THR A 159 41.56 9.42 -7.47
C THR A 159 41.42 8.28 -8.46
N VAL A 160 40.39 8.35 -9.30
CA VAL A 160 40.23 7.47 -10.45
C VAL A 160 40.33 8.29 -11.73
N SER A 161 41.03 7.75 -12.72
CA SER A 161 41.01 8.26 -14.09
C SER A 161 40.44 7.20 -15.01
N GLY A 162 39.59 7.60 -15.96
CA GLY A 162 39.03 6.71 -16.96
C GLY A 162 39.14 7.30 -18.37
N GLN A 163 39.07 6.44 -19.35
CA GLN A 163 38.92 6.80 -20.77
C GLN A 163 38.03 5.76 -21.45
N VAL A 164 37.11 6.23 -22.29
CA VAL A 164 36.22 5.37 -23.08
C VAL A 164 36.25 5.80 -24.55
N LYS A 165 36.28 4.81 -25.43
CA LYS A 165 36.14 4.97 -26.87
C LYS A 165 34.87 4.30 -27.35
N PHE A 166 34.13 4.99 -28.20
CA PHE A 166 32.92 4.50 -28.83
C PHE A 166 33.18 4.27 -30.31
N HIS A 167 32.61 3.19 -30.84
CA HIS A 167 32.47 2.95 -32.27
C HIS A 167 30.99 3.11 -32.63
N SER A 168 30.72 3.86 -33.69
CA SER A 168 29.37 4.10 -34.20
C SER A 168 29.25 3.62 -35.64
N VAL A 169 28.13 2.96 -35.94
CA VAL A 169 27.76 2.53 -37.28
C VAL A 169 26.35 3.07 -37.56
N ARG A 170 26.18 3.78 -38.68
CA ARG A 170 24.89 4.31 -39.12
C ARG A 170 24.58 3.78 -40.51
N ASN A 171 23.53 2.98 -40.62
CA ASN A 171 22.98 2.52 -41.88
C ASN A 171 21.94 3.54 -42.35
N LEU A 172 22.31 4.35 -43.33
CA LEU A 172 21.43 5.35 -43.95
C LEU A 172 21.00 4.86 -45.34
N PRO A 173 19.92 5.38 -45.94
CA PRO A 173 19.55 5.04 -47.31
C PRO A 173 20.66 5.30 -48.36
N GLY A 174 21.61 6.18 -48.06
CA GLY A 174 22.78 6.49 -48.89
C GLY A 174 24.02 5.63 -48.63
N GLY A 175 23.97 4.66 -47.71
CA GLY A 175 25.09 3.77 -47.36
C GLY A 175 25.42 3.74 -45.86
N ILE A 176 26.46 2.99 -45.53
CA ILE A 176 26.96 2.82 -44.15
C ILE A 176 27.97 3.92 -43.83
N VAL A 177 27.79 4.60 -42.70
CA VAL A 177 28.74 5.59 -42.16
C VAL A 177 29.24 5.10 -40.81
N GLU A 178 30.55 4.96 -40.68
CA GLU A 178 31.20 4.60 -39.42
C GLU A 178 31.94 5.79 -38.82
N GLY A 179 32.10 5.81 -37.49
CA GLY A 179 32.89 6.81 -36.81
C GLY A 179 33.22 6.44 -35.38
N ASP A 180 34.40 6.85 -34.94
CA ASP A 180 34.89 6.64 -33.59
C ASP A 180 34.88 7.94 -32.78
N GLU A 181 34.59 7.85 -31.49
CA GLU A 181 34.60 8.97 -30.54
C GLU A 181 35.41 8.57 -29.30
N ASP A 182 36.18 9.50 -28.74
CA ASP A 182 37.01 9.27 -27.56
C ASP A 182 36.64 10.31 -26.49
N SER A 183 36.42 9.88 -25.26
CA SER A 183 36.12 10.78 -24.14
C SER A 183 37.29 11.68 -23.75
N GLY A 184 38.50 11.33 -24.21
CA GLY A 184 39.73 11.75 -23.57
C GLY A 184 39.86 11.16 -22.17
N LYS A 185 40.97 11.47 -21.51
CA LYS A 185 41.18 11.08 -20.12
C LYS A 185 40.36 12.00 -19.21
N VAL A 186 39.43 11.42 -18.46
CA VAL A 186 38.68 12.10 -17.41
C VAL A 186 39.12 11.58 -16.04
N SER A 187 38.98 12.39 -15.00
CA SER A 187 39.40 11.99 -13.64
C SER A 187 38.47 12.57 -12.59
N ARG A 188 38.33 11.85 -11.48
CA ARG A 188 37.58 12.26 -10.30
C ARG A 188 38.28 11.80 -9.03
N THR A 189 38.29 12.68 -8.04
CA THR A 189 38.75 12.35 -6.68
C THR A 189 37.55 12.27 -5.75
N ILE A 190 37.45 11.17 -5.01
CA ILE A 190 36.43 10.95 -3.98
C ILE A 190 37.08 10.90 -2.60
N SER A 191 36.29 11.19 -1.57
CA SER A 191 36.68 11.02 -0.17
C SER A 191 35.91 9.85 0.43
N ILE A 192 36.56 8.94 1.17
CA ILE A 192 35.92 7.88 1.95
C ILE A 192 36.33 8.04 3.42
N ALA A 193 35.34 8.09 4.32
CA ALA A 193 35.61 8.12 5.75
C ALA A 193 35.87 6.69 6.25
N VAL A 194 36.90 6.53 7.05
CA VAL A 194 37.22 5.28 7.73
C VAL A 194 37.04 5.52 9.22
N LYS A 195 36.15 4.76 9.86
CA LYS A 195 35.93 4.82 11.31
C LYS A 195 36.68 3.71 12.03
N LYS A 196 37.05 3.95 13.29
CA LYS A 196 37.60 2.89 14.15
C LYS A 196 36.51 1.83 14.37
N GLY A 197 36.87 0.55 14.25
CA GLY A 197 35.97 -0.54 14.61
C GLY A 197 35.51 -0.38 16.06
N GLU A 198 34.20 -0.26 16.27
CA GLU A 198 33.61 -0.40 17.61
C GLU A 198 33.92 -1.82 18.11
N GLU A 199 34.23 -1.93 19.40
CA GLU A 199 34.30 -3.24 20.07
C GLU A 199 33.01 -4.00 19.79
N ALA A 200 33.12 -5.31 19.53
CA ALA A 200 32.01 -6.19 19.19
C ALA A 200 30.78 -5.83 20.05
N ALA A 201 29.68 -5.44 19.39
CA ALA A 201 28.44 -5.09 20.05
C ALA A 201 28.11 -6.18 21.07
N GLU A 202 27.76 -5.78 22.30
CA GLU A 202 27.28 -6.72 23.31
C GLU A 202 26.17 -7.57 22.69
N THR A 203 26.35 -8.90 22.72
CA THR A 203 25.36 -9.87 22.24
C THR A 203 24.03 -9.60 22.91
N MET A 204 22.99 -9.37 22.10
CA MET A 204 21.63 -9.13 22.57
C MET A 204 21.18 -10.27 23.50
N THR A 205 20.55 -9.93 24.63
CA THR A 205 20.01 -10.95 25.53
C THR A 205 18.69 -11.52 25.01
N ASP A 206 18.32 -12.75 25.41
CA ASP A 206 17.02 -13.36 25.08
C ASP A 206 15.81 -12.46 25.39
N THR A 207 15.92 -11.63 26.44
CA THR A 207 14.86 -10.72 26.88
C THR A 207 14.73 -9.52 25.94
N GLU A 208 15.86 -8.96 25.51
CA GLU A 208 15.88 -7.84 24.56
C GLU A 208 15.41 -8.29 23.18
N ALA A 209 15.83 -9.48 22.75
CA ALA A 209 15.38 -10.11 21.52
C ALA A 209 13.85 -10.28 21.49
N MET A 210 13.26 -10.90 22.53
CA MET A 210 11.80 -11.05 22.62
C MET A 210 11.08 -9.69 22.67
N LYS A 211 11.61 -8.71 23.43
CA LYS A 211 11.03 -7.36 23.47
C LYS A 211 11.02 -6.72 22.09
N HIS A 212 12.10 -6.87 21.31
CA HIS A 212 12.19 -6.35 19.96
C HIS A 212 11.15 -6.99 19.02
N ILE A 213 11.00 -8.32 19.10
CA ILE A 213 9.97 -9.06 18.34
C ILE A 213 8.57 -8.56 18.68
N LEU A 214 8.25 -8.39 19.97
CA LEU A 214 6.93 -7.92 20.39
C LEU A 214 6.66 -6.47 19.96
N ASN A 215 7.67 -5.60 19.96
CA ASN A 215 7.52 -4.24 19.44
C ASN A 215 7.16 -4.25 17.95
N ARG A 216 7.84 -5.08 17.14
CA ARG A 216 7.53 -5.23 15.72
C ARG A 216 6.15 -5.84 15.50
N PHE A 217 5.78 -6.83 16.31
CA PHE A 217 4.45 -7.44 16.27
C PHE A 217 3.35 -6.44 16.60
N ASN A 218 3.55 -5.59 17.61
CA ASN A 218 2.61 -4.53 17.96
C ASN A 218 2.48 -3.47 16.86
N ALA A 219 3.58 -3.18 16.15
CA ALA A 219 3.60 -2.23 15.04
C ALA A 219 2.84 -2.71 13.79
N LEU A 220 2.43 -3.98 13.71
CA LEU A 220 1.53 -4.45 12.65
C LEU A 220 0.13 -3.81 12.72
N GLY A 221 -0.21 -3.19 13.87
CA GLY A 221 -1.46 -2.46 14.05
C GLY A 221 -2.68 -3.37 14.14
N SER A 222 -3.86 -2.75 14.13
CA SER A 222 -5.15 -3.43 14.15
C SER A 222 -5.69 -3.66 12.73
N GLY A 223 -6.55 -4.66 12.56
CA GLY A 223 -7.34 -4.82 11.34
C GLY A 223 -8.36 -3.68 11.17
N PRO A 224 -9.12 -3.64 10.06
CA PRO A 224 -10.05 -2.55 9.69
C PRO A 224 -11.22 -2.37 10.67
N LEU A 225 -11.26 -3.16 11.75
CA LEU A 225 -12.34 -3.21 12.73
C LEU A 225 -11.81 -2.86 14.12
N ARG A 226 -11.20 -1.67 14.30
CA ARG A 226 -11.54 -0.65 15.32
C ARG A 226 -10.42 0.34 15.66
N ASP A 227 -10.83 1.60 15.71
CA ASP A 227 -10.75 2.46 16.89
C ASP A 227 -12.07 3.25 17.00
N GLY A 228 -12.91 3.02 18.03
CA GLY A 228 -13.89 4.03 18.47
C GLY A 228 -15.38 3.98 18.10
N GLY A 229 -16.06 2.82 17.92
CA GLY A 229 -17.54 2.85 17.93
C GLY A 229 -18.22 1.53 17.56
N ASP A 230 -18.96 0.96 18.51
CA ASP A 230 -19.86 -0.20 18.44
C ASP A 230 -19.33 -1.57 17.96
N PRO A 231 -19.74 -2.69 18.59
CA PRO A 231 -19.63 -3.98 17.93
C PRO A 231 -20.32 -3.83 16.58
N VAL A 232 -19.66 -4.23 15.49
CA VAL A 232 -20.33 -4.32 14.21
C VAL A 232 -21.39 -5.41 14.37
N VAL A 233 -22.59 -4.99 14.78
CA VAL A 233 -23.82 -5.61 14.36
C VAL A 233 -23.67 -5.58 12.86
N LEU A 234 -23.30 -6.71 12.25
CA LEU A 234 -23.55 -6.89 10.82
C LEU A 234 -24.98 -6.39 10.66
N PRO A 235 -25.27 -5.29 9.92
CA PRO A 235 -26.64 -4.78 9.80
C PRO A 235 -27.59 -5.90 9.34
N ILE A 236 -26.99 -6.86 8.65
CA ILE A 236 -27.46 -8.16 8.27
C ILE A 236 -27.91 -9.04 9.45
N LEU A 237 -27.15 -9.21 10.53
CA LEU A 237 -27.47 -10.11 11.66
C LEU A 237 -28.39 -9.52 12.76
N GLY A 238 -28.83 -8.27 12.61
CA GLY A 238 -29.75 -7.63 13.56
C GLY A 238 -29.17 -7.43 14.98
N PRO A 239 -29.81 -6.58 15.80
CA PRO A 239 -29.29 -6.16 17.11
C PRO A 239 -29.35 -7.24 18.22
N VAL A 240 -29.63 -8.50 17.89
CA VAL A 240 -29.91 -9.58 18.87
C VAL A 240 -28.98 -10.80 18.73
N GLY A 241 -28.06 -10.81 17.76
CA GLY A 241 -27.12 -11.92 17.58
C GLY A 241 -25.93 -11.88 18.56
N PRO A 242 -25.34 -13.04 18.91
CA PRO A 242 -24.06 -13.07 19.64
C PRO A 242 -23.01 -12.27 18.86
N ILE A 243 -22.30 -11.39 19.56
CA ILE A 243 -21.27 -10.54 18.98
C ILE A 243 -20.15 -11.46 18.47
N LEU A 244 -20.12 -11.72 17.17
CA LEU A 244 -18.98 -12.37 16.52
C LEU A 244 -17.72 -11.57 16.84
N GLU A 245 -16.65 -12.25 17.26
CA GLU A 245 -15.35 -11.58 17.38
C GLU A 245 -14.98 -10.96 16.01
N PRO A 246 -14.31 -9.80 15.98
CA PRO A 246 -13.98 -9.10 14.73
C PRO A 246 -13.33 -10.00 13.67
N GLY A 247 -12.48 -10.95 14.09
CA GLY A 247 -11.85 -11.92 13.19
C GLY A 247 -12.83 -12.86 12.50
N SER A 248 -13.83 -13.39 13.21
CA SER A 248 -14.85 -14.24 12.61
C SER A 248 -15.66 -13.47 11.56
N SER A 249 -15.92 -12.18 11.82
CA SER A 249 -16.55 -11.28 10.86
C SER A 249 -15.68 -11.07 9.60
N THR A 250 -14.37 -10.80 9.74
CA THR A 250 -13.47 -10.65 8.59
C THR A 250 -13.33 -11.95 7.80
N ASN A 251 -13.33 -13.12 8.45
CA ASN A 251 -13.37 -14.42 7.77
C ASN A 251 -14.60 -14.55 6.86
N ILE A 252 -15.80 -14.28 7.40
CA ILE A 252 -17.04 -14.34 6.61
C ILE A 252 -16.99 -13.33 5.45
N ARG A 253 -16.54 -12.09 5.71
CA ARG A 253 -16.43 -11.05 4.69
C ARG A 253 -15.43 -11.41 3.58
N SER A 254 -14.32 -12.06 3.91
CA SER A 254 -13.26 -12.44 2.96
C SER A 254 -13.73 -13.40 1.85
N ILE A 255 -14.86 -14.09 2.07
CA ILE A 255 -15.52 -14.95 1.08
C ILE A 255 -16.07 -14.10 -0.07
N PHE A 256 -16.51 -12.88 0.24
CA PHE A 256 -17.21 -11.99 -0.68
C PHE A 256 -16.36 -10.84 -1.18
N ASP A 257 -15.46 -10.37 -0.32
CA ASP A 257 -14.61 -9.22 -0.59
C ASP A 257 -13.16 -9.62 -0.31
N SER A 258 -12.38 -9.66 -1.40
CA SER A 258 -10.97 -10.00 -1.34
C SER A 258 -10.16 -9.02 -0.49
N SER A 259 -10.63 -7.79 -0.27
CA SER A 259 -9.97 -6.81 0.60
C SER A 259 -9.85 -7.31 2.05
N TYR A 260 -10.76 -8.18 2.50
CA TYR A 260 -10.72 -8.75 3.84
C TYR A 260 -9.78 -9.95 3.97
N ARG A 261 -9.24 -10.50 2.87
CA ARG A 261 -8.40 -11.72 2.89
C ARG A 261 -7.09 -11.54 3.64
N GLU A 262 -6.59 -10.32 3.79
CA GLU A 262 -5.40 -10.06 4.58
C GLU A 262 -5.68 -9.99 6.10
N PHE A 263 -6.96 -9.91 6.49
CA PHE A 263 -7.42 -9.75 7.87
C PHE A 263 -8.06 -11.02 8.44
N VAL A 264 -7.97 -12.14 7.72
CA VAL A 264 -8.34 -13.49 8.19
C VAL A 264 -7.19 -14.15 8.95
N CYS A 265 -7.45 -15.26 9.65
CA CYS A 265 -6.42 -15.96 10.43
C CYS A 265 -5.16 -16.27 9.60
N GLY A 266 -5.33 -16.74 8.37
CA GLY A 266 -4.22 -17.02 7.45
C GLY A 266 -3.54 -15.80 6.87
N GLY A 267 -4.29 -14.70 6.69
CA GLY A 267 -3.73 -13.40 6.31
C GLY A 267 -2.82 -12.85 7.41
N TRP A 268 -3.28 -12.88 8.66
CA TRP A 268 -2.48 -12.50 9.81
C TRP A 268 -1.28 -13.41 10.03
N GLN A 269 -1.44 -14.74 9.94
CA GLN A 269 -0.30 -15.67 9.99
C GLN A 269 0.76 -15.28 8.96
N SER A 270 0.37 -14.96 7.72
CA SER A 270 1.29 -14.56 6.66
C SER A 270 1.99 -13.23 6.99
N LYS A 271 1.26 -12.21 7.47
CA LYS A 271 1.84 -10.94 7.91
C LYS A 271 2.87 -11.09 9.02
N VAL A 272 2.58 -11.94 10.01
CA VAL A 272 3.49 -12.18 11.14
C VAL A 272 4.73 -12.96 10.68
N LEU A 273 4.57 -13.94 9.78
CA LEU A 273 5.72 -14.62 9.17
C LEU A 273 6.58 -13.67 8.35
N ASP A 274 5.98 -12.82 7.51
CA ASP A 274 6.68 -11.83 6.70
C ASP A 274 7.50 -10.87 7.58
N MET A 275 6.91 -10.43 8.70
CA MET A 275 7.60 -9.62 9.69
C MET A 275 8.83 -10.36 10.24
N LEU A 276 8.69 -11.60 10.71
CA LEU A 276 9.81 -12.36 11.28
C LEU A 276 10.87 -12.72 10.24
N ASP A 277 10.47 -13.06 9.01
CA ASP A 277 11.38 -13.31 7.89
C ASP A 277 12.15 -12.03 7.50
N SER A 278 11.51 -10.86 7.54
CA SER A 278 12.18 -9.58 7.29
C SER A 278 13.24 -9.29 8.35
N MET A 279 12.96 -9.58 9.62
CA MET A 279 13.92 -9.42 10.71
C MET A 279 15.08 -10.42 10.57
N ARG A 280 14.78 -11.69 10.27
CA ARG A 280 15.81 -12.74 10.11
C ARG A 280 16.74 -12.47 8.94
N ASN A 281 16.29 -11.72 7.94
CA ASN A 281 17.10 -11.32 6.78
C ASN A 281 17.50 -9.83 6.83
N GLY A 282 17.24 -9.15 7.96
CA GLY A 282 17.37 -7.71 8.13
C GLY A 282 18.76 -7.28 8.56
N SER A 283 18.82 -6.27 9.43
CA SER A 283 20.08 -5.77 10.01
C SER A 283 20.82 -6.83 10.83
N GLU A 284 22.13 -6.68 11.03
CA GLU A 284 22.92 -7.60 11.87
C GLU A 284 22.32 -7.74 13.29
N THR A 285 21.84 -6.64 13.86
CA THR A 285 21.13 -6.61 15.15
C THR A 285 19.87 -7.47 15.14
N GLU A 286 19.07 -7.44 14.08
CA GLU A 286 17.86 -8.27 13.96
C GLU A 286 18.20 -9.73 13.65
N GLN A 287 19.28 -10.00 12.93
CA GLN A 287 19.74 -11.36 12.67
C GLN A 287 20.16 -12.05 13.97
N GLN A 288 20.81 -11.33 14.89
CA GLN A 288 21.20 -11.84 16.22
C GLN A 288 19.99 -12.34 17.04
N ILE A 289 18.80 -11.77 16.87
CA ILE A 289 17.56 -12.22 17.55
C ILE A 289 17.32 -13.73 17.29
N PHE A 290 17.58 -14.19 16.06
CA PHE A 290 17.34 -15.57 15.63
C PHE A 290 18.52 -16.53 15.91
N GLU A 291 19.52 -16.06 16.65
CA GLU A 291 20.45 -16.92 17.38
C GLU A 291 19.77 -17.51 18.62
N HIS A 292 18.78 -16.80 19.20
CA HIS A 292 18.09 -17.17 20.44
C HIS A 292 16.73 -17.84 20.20
N TYR A 293 16.05 -17.50 19.11
CA TYR A 293 14.69 -17.96 18.85
C TYR A 293 14.53 -18.61 17.47
N ASP A 294 13.69 -19.65 17.44
CA ASP A 294 13.06 -20.17 16.24
C ASP A 294 11.59 -19.74 16.18
N TYR A 295 11.01 -19.74 14.98
CA TYR A 295 9.60 -19.46 14.77
C TYR A 295 9.02 -20.30 13.66
N GLY A 296 7.71 -20.45 13.66
CA GLY A 296 7.02 -21.10 12.57
C GLY A 296 5.50 -21.00 12.67
N PRO A 297 4.81 -21.33 11.58
CA PRO A 297 3.35 -21.31 11.52
C PRO A 297 2.76 -22.54 12.19
N ILE A 298 1.76 -22.32 13.04
CA ILE A 298 0.94 -23.35 13.67
C ILE A 298 -0.52 -23.19 13.27
N HIS A 299 -1.33 -24.20 13.57
CA HIS A 299 -2.77 -24.14 13.41
C HIS A 299 -3.51 -24.72 14.62
N ALA A 300 -4.81 -24.47 14.65
CA ALA A 300 -5.79 -25.23 15.41
C ALA A 300 -6.96 -25.63 14.50
N TYR A 301 -7.83 -26.50 14.99
CA TYR A 301 -9.00 -27.01 14.25
C TYR A 301 -8.62 -27.60 12.88
N TYR A 302 -7.49 -28.32 12.82
CA TYR A 302 -6.97 -28.95 11.59
C TYR A 302 -6.63 -27.97 10.46
N GLY A 303 -6.41 -26.68 10.75
CA GLY A 303 -6.12 -25.64 9.75
C GLY A 303 -7.14 -24.50 9.73
N GLY A 304 -8.25 -24.66 10.46
CA GLY A 304 -9.27 -23.65 10.72
C GLY A 304 -8.72 -22.32 11.16
N HIS A 305 -8.03 -22.36 12.30
CA HIS A 305 -7.35 -21.21 12.85
C HIS A 305 -5.84 -21.31 12.62
N GLN A 306 -5.20 -20.19 12.29
CA GLN A 306 -3.80 -20.09 11.91
C GLN A 306 -3.13 -18.98 12.73
N ALA A 307 -1.96 -19.28 13.29
CA ALA A 307 -1.16 -18.36 14.08
C ALA A 307 0.33 -18.63 13.88
N VAL A 308 1.20 -17.80 14.45
CA VAL A 308 2.65 -18.03 14.45
C VAL A 308 3.11 -18.29 15.87
N VAL A 309 4.04 -19.22 16.05
CA VAL A 309 4.72 -19.43 17.33
C VAL A 309 6.17 -19.00 17.22
N ILE A 310 6.67 -18.36 18.26
CA ILE A 310 8.09 -18.12 18.49
C ILE A 310 8.52 -18.87 19.75
N TYR A 311 9.68 -19.49 19.74
CA TYR A 311 10.15 -20.34 20.84
C TYR A 311 11.68 -20.38 20.88
N PRO A 312 12.29 -20.62 22.06
CA PRO A 312 13.74 -20.72 22.17
C PRO A 312 14.35 -21.70 21.16
N LYS A 313 15.45 -21.30 20.54
CA LYS A 313 16.09 -22.06 19.47
C LYS A 313 16.45 -23.47 19.95
N GLY A 314 16.12 -24.47 19.13
CA GLY A 314 16.42 -25.88 19.45
C GLY A 314 15.50 -26.54 20.50
N THR A 315 14.43 -25.89 20.95
CA THR A 315 13.39 -26.52 21.78
C THR A 315 12.17 -26.94 20.95
N ASP A 316 11.17 -27.54 21.62
CA ASP A 316 9.85 -27.83 21.02
C ASP A 316 8.90 -26.66 21.29
N TRP A 317 8.27 -26.13 20.23
CA TRP A 317 7.30 -25.05 20.35
C TRP A 317 6.16 -25.39 21.33
N LYS A 318 5.77 -26.68 21.44
CA LYS A 318 4.70 -27.12 22.35
C LYS A 318 5.09 -26.98 23.82
N ALA A 319 6.38 -26.92 24.14
CA ALA A 319 6.87 -26.81 25.50
C ALA A 319 7.15 -25.36 25.91
N THR A 320 7.67 -24.55 24.98
CA THR A 320 8.26 -23.23 25.32
C THR A 320 7.78 -22.09 24.41
N GLY A 321 6.75 -22.33 23.59
CA GLY A 321 6.27 -21.36 22.62
C GLY A 321 5.51 -20.19 23.22
N THR A 322 5.73 -19.02 22.63
CA THR A 322 4.86 -17.84 22.70
C THR A 322 4.17 -17.70 21.36
N ILE A 323 2.84 -17.69 21.37
CA ILE A 323 2.03 -17.66 20.15
C ILE A 323 1.66 -16.22 19.87
N LEU A 324 1.91 -15.78 18.65
CA LEU A 324 1.61 -14.46 18.10
C LEU A 324 0.35 -14.61 17.22
N ASP A 325 -0.78 -14.12 17.71
CA ASP A 325 -2.08 -14.31 17.06
C ASP A 325 -2.93 -13.04 17.12
N PRO A 326 -2.93 -12.23 16.05
CA PRO A 326 -3.77 -11.04 16.00
C PRO A 326 -5.27 -11.32 15.79
N TRP A 327 -5.63 -12.53 15.34
CA TRP A 327 -6.83 -12.67 14.51
C TRP A 327 -8.18 -12.71 15.23
N PRO A 328 -8.41 -13.24 16.43
CA PRO A 328 -9.80 -13.16 16.92
C PRO A 328 -10.22 -11.69 17.12
N LYS A 329 -9.33 -10.86 17.66
CA LYS A 329 -9.64 -9.46 18.00
C LYS A 329 -9.15 -8.42 17.00
N GLN A 330 -8.53 -8.85 15.89
CA GLN A 330 -7.95 -7.95 14.88
C GLN A 330 -6.93 -6.97 15.47
N ARG A 331 -6.10 -7.43 16.41
CA ARG A 331 -5.04 -6.64 17.03
C ARG A 331 -3.96 -7.57 17.58
N PRO A 332 -2.70 -7.14 17.72
CA PRO A 332 -1.62 -8.00 18.21
C PRO A 332 -1.94 -8.55 19.60
N GLU A 333 -2.10 -9.87 19.71
CA GLU A 333 -2.23 -10.59 20.97
C GLU A 333 -1.21 -11.73 21.05
N THR A 334 -0.76 -12.03 22.27
CA THR A 334 0.14 -13.15 22.53
C THR A 334 -0.47 -14.13 23.52
N PHE A 335 -0.15 -15.41 23.36
CA PHE A 335 -0.63 -16.49 24.22
C PHE A 335 0.51 -17.43 24.58
N SER A 336 0.51 -17.93 25.81
CA SER A 336 1.29 -19.12 26.15
C SER A 336 0.67 -20.37 25.50
N VAL A 337 1.46 -21.44 25.29
CA VAL A 337 0.92 -22.72 24.78
C VAL A 337 -0.26 -23.24 25.63
N PRO A 338 -0.23 -23.23 26.97
CA PRO A 338 -1.40 -23.65 27.76
C PRO A 338 -2.63 -22.78 27.53
N GLU A 339 -2.49 -21.47 27.32
CA GLU A 339 -3.61 -20.59 26.99
C GLU A 339 -4.18 -20.87 25.61
N TRP A 340 -3.31 -21.04 24.61
CA TRP A 340 -3.71 -21.47 23.27
C TRP A 340 -4.44 -22.80 23.31
N ASN A 341 -3.91 -23.78 24.06
CA ASN A 341 -4.52 -25.10 24.15
C ASN A 341 -5.89 -25.06 24.84
N ARG A 342 -6.11 -24.12 25.76
CA ARG A 342 -7.44 -23.91 26.36
C ARG A 342 -8.40 -23.21 25.41
N ARG A 343 -7.91 -22.21 24.67
CA ARG A 343 -8.73 -21.41 23.74
C ARG A 343 -9.11 -22.20 22.49
N PHE A 344 -8.18 -22.99 21.95
CA PHE A 344 -8.29 -23.69 20.68
C PHE A 344 -8.06 -25.19 20.86
N TRP A 345 -8.94 -25.84 21.61
CA TRP A 345 -8.70 -27.11 22.31
C TRP A 345 -8.56 -28.39 21.48
N PHE A 346 -8.69 -28.34 20.15
CA PHE A 346 -8.50 -29.52 19.28
C PHE A 346 -7.82 -29.20 17.95
N GLY A 347 -7.28 -30.24 17.30
CA GLY A 347 -6.69 -30.14 15.95
C GLY A 347 -5.46 -29.22 15.89
N GLN A 348 -4.69 -29.13 16.98
CA GLN A 348 -3.52 -28.25 17.08
C GLN A 348 -2.24 -28.92 16.57
N GLY A 349 -1.42 -28.16 15.86
CA GLY A 349 -0.21 -28.69 15.23
C GLY A 349 0.52 -27.67 14.34
N PRO A 350 1.63 -28.08 13.71
CA PRO A 350 2.27 -27.35 12.63
C PRO A 350 1.31 -27.02 11.48
N SER A 351 1.44 -25.84 10.88
CA SER A 351 0.68 -25.52 9.68
C SER A 351 1.08 -26.44 8.52
N THR A 352 0.09 -27.14 7.96
CA THR A 352 0.26 -28.05 6.82
C THR A 352 0.48 -27.32 5.50
N VAL A 353 0.23 -26.01 5.45
CA VAL A 353 0.50 -25.18 4.26
C VAL A 353 1.99 -24.89 4.11
N TYR A 354 2.70 -24.77 5.22
CA TYR A 354 4.12 -24.46 5.29
C TYR A 354 4.96 -25.68 5.68
N GLU A 355 4.47 -26.88 5.37
CA GLU A 355 5.14 -28.12 5.73
C GLU A 355 6.59 -28.13 5.23
N GLY A 356 7.53 -28.34 6.15
CA GLY A 356 8.97 -28.40 5.86
C GLY A 356 9.67 -27.06 5.67
N GLN A 357 8.97 -25.91 5.76
CA GLN A 357 9.60 -24.58 5.59
C GLN A 357 10.12 -23.95 6.89
N TYR A 358 9.67 -24.43 8.04
CA TYR A 358 10.02 -23.88 9.34
C TYR A 358 10.40 -25.02 10.30
N PRO A 359 11.49 -24.88 11.07
CA PRO A 359 11.75 -25.79 12.17
C PRO A 359 10.68 -25.53 13.23
N LEU A 360 9.99 -26.57 13.69
CA LEU A 360 9.02 -26.47 14.81
C LEU A 360 9.41 -27.37 15.98
N THR A 361 10.34 -28.32 15.80
CA THR A 361 10.76 -29.28 16.85
C THR A 361 12.26 -29.23 17.12
N GLY A 362 12.89 -28.08 16.82
CA GLY A 362 14.34 -27.90 16.85
C GLY A 362 15.07 -28.67 15.74
N GLY A 363 16.28 -28.23 15.39
CA GLY A 363 17.23 -29.06 14.65
C GLY A 363 17.28 -28.96 13.12
N ALA A 364 16.76 -27.89 12.49
CA ALA A 364 17.01 -27.61 11.08
C ALA A 364 17.15 -26.10 10.83
N ASP A 365 18.09 -25.70 9.95
CA ASP A 365 18.14 -24.36 9.40
C ASP A 365 16.90 -24.11 8.53
N TYR A 366 16.44 -22.86 8.44
CA TYR A 366 15.34 -22.49 7.57
C TYR A 366 15.73 -22.74 6.10
N PRO A 367 14.99 -23.58 5.36
CA PRO A 367 15.28 -23.84 3.96
C PRO A 367 15.17 -22.54 3.13
N LYS A 368 16.19 -22.30 2.29
CA LYS A 368 16.23 -21.19 1.33
C LYS A 368 15.99 -21.71 -0.10
N PRO A 369 15.30 -20.95 -0.98
CA PRO A 369 14.64 -19.66 -0.76
C PRO A 369 13.22 -19.80 -0.19
N LEU A 370 12.85 -18.91 0.74
CA LEU A 370 11.45 -18.74 1.15
C LEU A 370 10.80 -17.74 0.21
N LEU A 371 9.91 -18.23 -0.64
CA LEU A 371 8.98 -17.33 -1.32
C LEU A 371 7.75 -17.13 -0.45
N ARG A 372 7.40 -15.87 -0.27
CA ARG A 372 6.14 -15.42 0.35
C ARG A 372 4.94 -16.11 -0.29
N ILE A 373 4.00 -16.57 0.53
CA ILE A 373 2.71 -17.05 0.05
C ILE A 373 1.73 -15.87 0.14
N PRO A 374 1.20 -15.36 -0.98
CA PRO A 374 0.17 -14.32 -0.93
C PRO A 374 -1.03 -14.78 -0.10
N SER A 375 -1.63 -13.88 0.67
CA SER A 375 -2.85 -14.15 1.45
C SER A 375 -4.00 -14.65 0.56
N SER A 376 -4.08 -14.15 -0.68
CA SER A 376 -5.01 -14.61 -1.71
C SER A 376 -4.83 -16.10 -2.07
N HIS A 377 -3.60 -16.61 -2.04
CA HIS A 377 -3.29 -18.01 -2.33
C HIS A 377 -3.55 -18.90 -1.13
N MET A 378 -3.31 -18.40 0.09
CA MET A 378 -3.46 -19.16 1.33
C MET A 378 -4.84 -19.84 1.44
N ALA A 379 -5.91 -19.09 1.16
CA ALA A 379 -7.27 -19.60 1.22
C ALA A 379 -7.52 -20.79 0.26
N ILE A 380 -6.86 -20.78 -0.89
CA ILE A 380 -6.96 -21.83 -1.91
C ILE A 380 -6.09 -23.03 -1.51
N LEU A 381 -4.83 -22.79 -1.12
CA LEU A 381 -3.86 -23.83 -0.78
C LEU A 381 -4.33 -24.73 0.36
N LYS A 382 -5.04 -24.20 1.35
CA LYS A 382 -5.65 -24.99 2.43
C LYS A 382 -6.53 -26.13 1.91
N ARG A 383 -7.19 -25.93 0.77
CA ARG A 383 -8.18 -26.85 0.20
C ARG A 383 -7.57 -27.92 -0.68
N LEU A 384 -6.37 -27.66 -1.18
CA LEU A 384 -5.68 -28.57 -2.08
C LEU A 384 -5.24 -29.85 -1.39
N ALA A 385 -5.07 -30.91 -2.18
CA ALA A 385 -4.46 -32.14 -1.70
C ALA A 385 -3.01 -31.87 -1.21
N PRO A 386 -2.49 -32.65 -0.25
CA PRO A 386 -1.11 -32.51 0.24
C PRO A 386 -0.07 -32.49 -0.90
N GLU A 387 -0.28 -33.29 -1.96
CA GLU A 387 0.59 -33.36 -3.13
C GLU A 387 0.62 -32.04 -3.90
N GLN A 388 -0.53 -31.41 -4.11
CA GLN A 388 -0.67 -30.11 -4.77
C GLN A 388 -0.04 -28.99 -3.93
N ARG A 389 -0.22 -29.02 -2.60
CA ARG A 389 0.47 -28.08 -1.70
C ARG A 389 1.98 -28.21 -1.79
N ARG A 390 2.51 -29.44 -1.77
CA ARG A 390 3.95 -29.70 -1.95
C ARG A 390 4.45 -29.23 -3.31
N GLN A 391 3.66 -29.42 -4.37
CA GLN A 391 3.99 -28.90 -5.69
C GLN A 391 4.09 -27.37 -5.67
N TYR A 392 3.12 -26.68 -5.07
CA TYR A 392 3.12 -25.23 -4.93
C TYR A 392 4.33 -24.71 -4.13
N THR A 393 4.65 -25.34 -3.00
CA THR A 393 5.76 -24.89 -2.15
C THR A 393 7.13 -25.12 -2.77
N GLN A 394 7.24 -26.04 -3.73
CA GLN A 394 8.46 -26.26 -4.54
C GLN A 394 8.67 -25.22 -5.66
N LEU A 395 7.66 -24.40 -5.98
CA LEU A 395 7.79 -23.34 -6.97
C LEU A 395 8.65 -22.21 -6.41
N THR A 396 9.65 -21.78 -7.20
CA THR A 396 10.71 -20.85 -6.80
C THR A 396 10.54 -19.42 -7.29
N ASP A 397 9.49 -19.13 -8.08
CA ASP A 397 9.13 -17.77 -8.49
C ASP A 397 7.62 -17.51 -8.31
N GLN A 398 7.25 -16.24 -8.13
CA GLN A 398 5.87 -15.81 -7.86
C GLN A 398 4.95 -16.05 -9.06
N ARG A 399 5.45 -15.84 -10.29
CA ARG A 399 4.67 -16.05 -11.50
C ARG A 399 4.22 -17.50 -11.64
N ALA A 400 5.12 -18.46 -11.40
CA ALA A 400 4.78 -19.88 -11.42
C ALA A 400 3.71 -20.24 -10.37
N ARG A 401 3.74 -19.58 -9.20
CA ARG A 401 2.73 -19.74 -8.14
C ARG A 401 1.37 -19.18 -8.56
N ASP A 402 1.35 -18.00 -9.18
CA ASP A 402 0.14 -17.41 -9.73
C ASP A 402 -0.43 -18.30 -10.84
N ASP A 403 0.42 -18.77 -11.76
CA ASP A 403 0.05 -19.70 -12.83
C ASP A 403 -0.50 -21.03 -12.28
N PHE A 404 0.11 -21.57 -11.21
CA PHE A 404 -0.40 -22.75 -10.51
C PHE A 404 -1.81 -22.51 -9.98
N ILE A 405 -2.03 -21.41 -9.25
CA ILE A 405 -3.35 -21.08 -8.68
C ILE A 405 -4.39 -20.86 -9.78
N ASN A 406 -4.04 -20.12 -10.84
CA ASN A 406 -4.91 -19.85 -11.97
C ASN A 406 -5.23 -21.10 -12.81
N SER A 407 -4.39 -22.14 -12.72
CA SER A 407 -4.62 -23.42 -13.40
C SER A 407 -5.55 -24.37 -12.65
N LEU A 408 -5.85 -24.09 -11.38
CA LEU A 408 -6.74 -24.91 -10.57
C LEU A 408 -8.18 -24.81 -11.12
N PRO A 409 -8.93 -25.93 -11.15
CA PRO A 409 -10.33 -25.89 -11.54
C PRO A 409 -11.16 -25.04 -10.55
N PRO A 410 -12.27 -24.43 -10.98
CA PRO A 410 -13.14 -23.64 -10.10
C PRO A 410 -13.56 -24.38 -8.82
N SER A 411 -13.70 -25.71 -8.87
CA SER A 411 -14.02 -26.56 -7.72
C SER A 411 -13.00 -26.46 -6.57
N ASP A 412 -11.77 -26.08 -6.88
CA ASP A 412 -10.67 -25.95 -5.92
C ASP A 412 -10.52 -24.49 -5.41
N THR A 413 -11.10 -23.52 -6.14
CA THR A 413 -10.98 -22.08 -5.84
C THR A 413 -12.26 -21.46 -5.27
N GLU A 414 -13.44 -21.98 -5.64
CA GLU A 414 -14.75 -21.54 -5.16
C GLU A 414 -15.19 -22.30 -3.89
N THR A 415 -15.95 -21.63 -3.01
CA THR A 415 -16.42 -22.24 -1.75
C THR A 415 -17.87 -21.97 -1.44
N THR A 416 -18.53 -22.99 -0.92
CA THR A 416 -19.77 -22.84 -0.18
C THR A 416 -19.43 -22.68 1.29
N ALA A 417 -20.04 -21.73 1.99
CA ALA A 417 -19.91 -21.60 3.44
C ALA A 417 -21.22 -21.93 4.14
N VAL A 418 -21.13 -22.57 5.29
CA VAL A 418 -22.26 -22.75 6.21
C VAL A 418 -21.81 -22.40 7.61
N VAL A 419 -22.61 -21.60 8.30
CA VAL A 419 -22.37 -21.15 9.67
C VAL A 419 -23.58 -21.53 10.51
N VAL A 420 -23.31 -22.09 11.67
CA VAL A 420 -24.31 -22.36 12.69
C VAL A 420 -23.85 -21.78 14.03
N HIS A 421 -24.77 -21.18 14.76
CA HIS A 421 -24.54 -20.68 16.11
C HIS A 421 -25.00 -21.72 17.13
N SER A 422 -24.46 -21.72 18.35
CA SER A 422 -24.98 -22.53 19.45
C SER A 422 -26.45 -22.21 19.75
N PRO A 423 -27.24 -23.11 20.38
CA PRO A 423 -26.85 -24.32 21.11
C PRO A 423 -27.04 -25.63 20.30
N VAL A 424 -26.61 -25.65 19.05
CA VAL A 424 -26.74 -26.82 18.18
C VAL A 424 -25.39 -27.35 17.73
N GLN A 425 -25.37 -28.61 17.33
CA GLN A 425 -24.27 -29.23 16.61
C GLN A 425 -24.62 -29.34 15.13
N MET A 426 -23.63 -29.19 14.27
CA MET A 426 -23.79 -29.41 12.83
C MET A 426 -22.84 -30.50 12.36
N VAL A 427 -23.37 -31.39 11.52
CA VAL A 427 -22.57 -32.33 10.72
C VAL A 427 -22.98 -32.19 9.27
N VAL A 428 -21.97 -32.13 8.40
CA VAL A 428 -22.12 -32.08 6.95
C VAL A 428 -21.59 -33.38 6.38
N ALA A 429 -22.31 -33.97 5.42
CA ALA A 429 -21.86 -35.14 4.68
C ALA A 429 -21.87 -34.85 3.18
N ASP A 430 -20.87 -35.36 2.45
CA ASP A 430 -20.85 -35.30 0.99
C ASP A 430 -21.56 -36.51 0.35
N GLU A 431 -21.61 -36.55 -0.98
CA GLU A 431 -22.23 -37.65 -1.74
C GLU A 431 -21.56 -39.02 -1.54
N MET A 432 -20.31 -39.05 -1.06
CA MET A 432 -19.59 -40.28 -0.75
C MET A 432 -19.85 -40.75 0.70
N GLY A 433 -20.64 -39.99 1.47
CA GLY A 433 -20.92 -40.27 2.88
C GLY A 433 -19.78 -39.90 3.82
N ARG A 434 -18.76 -39.18 3.36
CA ARG A 434 -17.71 -38.62 4.22
C ARG A 434 -18.30 -37.45 4.98
N ARG A 435 -17.93 -37.28 6.26
CA ARG A 435 -18.54 -36.32 7.17
C ARG A 435 -17.55 -35.32 7.74
N VAL A 436 -18.02 -34.12 8.04
CA VAL A 436 -17.30 -33.09 8.79
C VAL A 436 -18.23 -32.41 9.80
N GLY A 437 -17.79 -32.22 11.04
CA GLY A 437 -18.57 -31.57 12.09
C GLY A 437 -18.77 -32.43 13.35
N TRP A 438 -19.65 -31.98 14.22
CA TRP A 438 -19.96 -32.64 15.49
C TRP A 438 -21.06 -33.69 15.31
N VAL A 439 -20.73 -34.96 15.56
CA VAL A 439 -21.71 -36.06 15.56
C VAL A 439 -22.44 -36.13 16.91
N ASP A 440 -21.73 -35.77 17.98
CA ASP A 440 -22.20 -35.61 19.35
C ASP A 440 -21.28 -34.61 20.09
N GLU A 441 -21.50 -34.38 21.40
CA GLU A 441 -20.71 -33.44 22.22
C GLU A 441 -19.23 -33.78 22.35
N GLN A 442 -18.83 -35.02 22.09
CA GLN A 442 -17.46 -35.49 22.32
C GLN A 442 -16.73 -35.87 21.03
N THR A 443 -17.47 -36.02 19.93
CA THR A 443 -16.96 -36.61 18.69
C THR A 443 -17.08 -35.64 17.53
N PHE A 444 -15.94 -35.06 17.16
CA PHE A 444 -15.77 -34.34 15.90
C PHE A 444 -15.25 -35.29 14.81
N VAL A 445 -15.88 -35.28 13.65
CA VAL A 445 -15.40 -36.01 12.46
C VAL A 445 -14.85 -35.03 11.42
N TYR A 446 -13.79 -35.42 10.71
CA TYR A 446 -13.14 -34.61 9.68
C TYR A 446 -12.68 -35.51 8.53
N GLU A 447 -13.64 -36.00 7.74
CA GLU A 447 -13.46 -37.02 6.71
C GLU A 447 -13.53 -36.42 5.29
N ILE A 448 -14.05 -35.20 5.12
CA ILE A 448 -14.17 -34.51 3.83
C ILE A 448 -12.88 -33.74 3.52
N PRO A 449 -12.11 -34.09 2.47
CA PRO A 449 -10.90 -33.37 2.10
C PRO A 449 -11.18 -31.92 1.69
N GLY A 450 -10.29 -31.01 2.07
CA GLY A 450 -10.30 -29.62 1.63
C GLY A 450 -11.32 -28.71 2.33
N VAL A 451 -12.02 -29.19 3.37
CA VAL A 451 -12.94 -28.38 4.17
C VAL A 451 -12.16 -27.52 5.17
N ASP A 452 -12.44 -26.22 5.23
CA ASP A 452 -11.97 -25.37 6.34
C ASP A 452 -13.02 -25.40 7.46
N VAL A 453 -12.59 -25.66 8.70
CA VAL A 453 -13.46 -25.71 9.89
C VAL A 453 -13.04 -24.61 10.84
N ASP A 454 -13.93 -23.67 11.10
CA ASP A 454 -13.70 -22.63 12.08
C ASP A 454 -14.72 -22.78 13.22
N CYS A 455 -14.21 -22.76 14.45
CA CYS A 455 -15.03 -22.78 15.66
C CYS A 455 -14.73 -21.52 16.46
N PHE A 456 -15.76 -20.71 16.68
CA PHE A 456 -15.62 -19.41 17.34
C PHE A 456 -16.43 -19.39 18.65
N PRO A 457 -15.89 -18.80 19.72
CA PRO A 457 -16.60 -18.69 20.99
C PRO A 457 -17.78 -17.71 20.87
N GLU A 458 -18.92 -18.05 21.48
CA GLU A 458 -20.14 -17.21 21.48
C GLU A 458 -20.56 -16.75 22.89
N GLY A 459 -19.91 -17.27 23.94
CA GLY A 459 -20.27 -17.03 25.34
C GLY A 459 -20.02 -18.27 26.20
N ASP A 460 -20.58 -18.31 27.41
CA ASP A 460 -20.46 -19.38 28.43
C ASP A 460 -20.44 -20.82 27.85
N ASP A 461 -19.25 -21.34 27.55
CA ASP A 461 -18.98 -22.65 26.91
C ASP A 461 -19.71 -22.91 25.57
N ASP A 462 -20.28 -21.87 24.96
CA ASP A 462 -20.96 -21.92 23.66
C ASP A 462 -19.99 -21.65 22.51
N HIS A 463 -20.19 -22.38 21.42
CA HIS A 463 -19.38 -22.27 20.22
C HIS A 463 -20.25 -22.24 18.97
N GLY A 464 -19.97 -21.31 18.08
CA GLY A 464 -20.43 -21.37 16.70
C GLY A 464 -19.48 -22.21 15.87
N MET A 465 -19.96 -22.72 14.74
CA MET A 465 -19.16 -23.45 13.77
C MET A 465 -19.42 -22.93 12.36
N MET A 466 -18.35 -22.59 11.66
CA MET A 466 -18.34 -22.27 10.24
C MET A 466 -17.58 -23.36 9.49
N LEU A 467 -18.13 -23.80 8.37
CA LEU A 467 -17.47 -24.70 7.43
C LEU A 467 -17.36 -24.02 6.07
N LEU A 468 -16.14 -23.98 5.51
CA LEU A 468 -15.90 -23.64 4.11
C LEU A 468 -15.70 -24.93 3.33
N LEU A 469 -16.67 -25.26 2.49
CA LEU A 469 -16.77 -26.50 1.74
C LEU A 469 -16.33 -26.27 0.29
N PRO A 470 -15.52 -27.17 -0.31
CA PRO A 470 -15.29 -27.19 -1.75
C PRO A 470 -16.61 -27.22 -2.52
N GLN A 471 -16.61 -26.81 -3.79
CA GLN A 471 -17.83 -26.88 -4.60
C GLN A 471 -18.32 -28.34 -4.71
N GLY A 472 -19.57 -28.59 -4.35
CA GLY A 472 -20.12 -29.94 -4.32
C GLY A 472 -21.53 -30.00 -3.74
N ARG A 473 -22.10 -31.20 -3.70
CA ARG A 473 -23.39 -31.46 -3.07
C ARG A 473 -23.16 -32.01 -1.66
N TYR A 474 -23.83 -31.40 -0.68
CA TYR A 474 -23.71 -31.78 0.72
C TYR A 474 -25.07 -31.88 1.40
N SER A 475 -25.22 -32.84 2.31
CA SER A 475 -26.31 -32.87 3.28
C SER A 475 -25.86 -32.30 4.61
N VAL A 476 -26.57 -31.32 5.13
CA VAL A 476 -26.33 -30.72 6.44
C VAL A 476 -27.38 -31.24 7.41
N GLN A 477 -26.94 -31.72 8.57
CA GLN A 477 -27.80 -32.04 9.71
C GLN A 477 -27.38 -31.19 10.90
N ILE A 478 -28.35 -30.51 11.50
CA ILE A 478 -28.18 -29.69 12.70
C ILE A 478 -29.00 -30.33 13.82
N THR A 479 -28.41 -30.54 14.99
CA THR A 479 -29.05 -31.21 16.13
C THR A 479 -28.97 -30.33 17.37
N GLY A 480 -30.12 -30.10 18.02
CA GLY A 480 -30.20 -29.38 19.28
C GLY A 480 -29.46 -30.10 20.40
N VAL A 481 -28.57 -29.40 21.09
CA VAL A 481 -27.87 -29.95 22.27
C VAL A 481 -28.63 -29.57 23.54
N ARG A 482 -29.03 -28.30 23.65
CA ARG A 482 -29.85 -27.76 24.73
C ARG A 482 -31.02 -26.94 24.17
N ALA A 483 -31.99 -26.64 25.03
CA ALA A 483 -33.11 -25.78 24.66
C ALA A 483 -32.63 -24.33 24.46
N GLY A 484 -33.11 -23.67 23.40
CA GLY A 484 -32.75 -22.28 23.09
C GLY A 484 -33.17 -21.88 21.68
N SER A 485 -32.42 -20.97 21.07
CA SER A 485 -32.54 -20.60 19.67
C SER A 485 -31.15 -20.56 19.02
N PHE A 486 -31.08 -20.82 17.71
CA PHE A 486 -29.82 -20.73 16.96
C PHE A 486 -29.97 -19.92 15.68
N GLY A 487 -28.84 -19.42 15.18
CA GLY A 487 -28.71 -18.82 13.86
C GLY A 487 -28.16 -19.82 12.85
N PHE A 488 -28.66 -19.74 11.61
CA PHE A 488 -28.14 -20.49 10.48
C PHE A 488 -27.87 -19.54 9.32
N THR A 489 -26.64 -19.55 8.82
CA THR A 489 -26.21 -18.74 7.68
C THR A 489 -25.60 -19.65 6.63
N ARG A 490 -25.90 -19.39 5.36
CA ARG A 490 -25.24 -20.06 4.25
C ARG A 490 -24.83 -19.10 3.16
N VAL A 491 -23.80 -19.53 2.44
CA VAL A 491 -23.20 -18.86 1.30
C VAL A 491 -22.96 -19.92 0.24
N VAL A 492 -23.50 -19.75 -0.97
CA VAL A 492 -23.40 -20.77 -2.02
C VAL A 492 -22.70 -20.16 -3.22
N ALA A 493 -21.35 -20.18 -3.32
CA ALA A 493 -20.59 -19.51 -4.40
C ALA A 493 -21.26 -19.61 -5.79
N PRO A 494 -21.38 -18.52 -6.59
CA PRO A 494 -21.91 -18.60 -7.92
C PRO A 494 -20.76 -18.59 -8.95
N THR A 495 -21.11 -19.00 -10.16
CA THR A 495 -20.34 -18.73 -11.38
C THR A 495 -20.43 -17.27 -11.85
N THR A 496 -21.17 -16.37 -11.15
CA THR A 496 -21.43 -14.96 -11.56
C THR A 496 -21.67 -13.99 -10.39
N SER A 497 -21.11 -12.79 -10.49
CA SER A 497 -20.85 -11.74 -9.47
C SER A 497 -21.99 -11.15 -8.61
N SER A 498 -23.14 -11.80 -8.41
CA SER A 498 -24.18 -11.31 -7.49
C SER A 498 -24.80 -12.46 -6.70
N MET A 499 -24.54 -12.47 -5.40
CA MET A 499 -25.00 -13.53 -4.49
C MET A 499 -25.86 -13.00 -3.36
N PRO A 500 -26.85 -13.78 -2.90
CA PRO A 500 -27.53 -13.54 -1.64
C PRO A 500 -26.93 -14.44 -0.55
N LEU A 501 -26.24 -13.81 0.41
CA LEU A 501 -26.07 -14.39 1.73
C LEU A 501 -27.48 -14.74 2.22
N SER A 502 -27.72 -15.99 2.61
CA SER A 502 -29.03 -16.41 3.10
C SER A 502 -28.93 -16.80 4.55
N GLN A 503 -29.75 -16.21 5.41
CA GLN A 503 -29.70 -16.50 6.83
C GLN A 503 -31.08 -16.66 7.46
N LYS A 504 -31.15 -17.30 8.62
CA LYS A 504 -32.26 -17.17 9.55
C LYS A 504 -31.73 -17.17 10.96
N LEU A 505 -32.20 -16.20 11.74
CA LEU A 505 -31.88 -16.06 13.16
C LEU A 505 -33.01 -16.60 14.02
N ASP A 506 -32.67 -16.86 15.29
CA ASP A 506 -33.61 -17.24 16.33
C ASP A 506 -34.48 -18.46 16.03
N ILE A 507 -33.91 -19.48 15.38
CA ILE A 507 -34.61 -20.74 15.13
C ILE A 507 -34.74 -21.50 16.46
N PRO A 508 -35.95 -21.70 17.01
CA PRO A 508 -36.12 -22.34 18.30
C PRO A 508 -35.69 -23.81 18.23
N VAL A 509 -35.04 -24.33 19.26
CA VAL A 509 -34.54 -25.71 19.28
C VAL A 509 -34.68 -26.34 20.66
N GLN A 510 -34.97 -27.63 20.69
CA GLN A 510 -34.97 -28.50 21.88
C GLN A 510 -33.85 -29.54 21.78
N PRO A 511 -33.41 -30.12 22.91
CA PRO A 511 -32.45 -31.22 22.90
C PRO A 511 -32.90 -32.38 22.00
N GLY A 512 -32.01 -32.85 21.12
CA GLY A 512 -32.25 -33.93 20.16
C GLY A 512 -33.09 -33.54 18.92
N GLN A 513 -33.61 -32.32 18.86
CA GLN A 513 -34.39 -31.84 17.73
C GLN A 513 -33.49 -31.65 16.50
N LYS A 514 -33.91 -32.15 15.34
CA LYS A 514 -33.10 -32.15 14.10
C LYS A 514 -33.63 -31.18 13.05
N TYR A 515 -32.69 -30.55 12.37
CA TYR A 515 -32.91 -29.75 11.17
C TYR A 515 -32.02 -30.28 10.06
N THR A 516 -32.48 -30.22 8.81
CA THR A 516 -31.70 -30.69 7.66
C THR A 516 -31.75 -29.72 6.50
N CYS A 517 -30.68 -29.63 5.72
CA CYS A 517 -30.72 -28.97 4.42
C CYS A 517 -29.78 -29.68 3.45
N VAL A 518 -29.94 -29.39 2.15
CA VAL A 518 -29.00 -29.82 1.13
C VAL A 518 -28.35 -28.57 0.55
N LEU A 519 -27.03 -28.56 0.49
CA LEU A 519 -26.24 -27.55 -0.20
C LEU A 519 -25.89 -28.08 -1.58
N THR A 520 -26.19 -27.30 -2.61
CA THR A 520 -25.80 -27.55 -4.00
C THR A 520 -25.36 -26.23 -4.63
N PRO A 521 -24.39 -26.23 -5.56
CA PRO A 521 -23.96 -25.00 -6.25
C PRO A 521 -25.11 -24.30 -6.97
N ASP A 522 -26.06 -25.07 -7.50
CA ASP A 522 -27.06 -24.56 -8.46
C ASP A 522 -28.45 -24.31 -7.87
N ALA A 523 -28.69 -24.63 -6.59
CA ALA A 523 -30.02 -24.55 -6.02
C ALA A 523 -30.07 -24.17 -4.55
N GLU A 524 -30.99 -23.26 -4.23
CA GLU A 524 -31.39 -22.94 -2.87
C GLU A 524 -32.40 -23.98 -2.37
N MET A 525 -31.98 -24.89 -1.49
CA MET A 525 -32.92 -25.75 -0.75
C MET A 525 -33.22 -25.16 0.64
N PRO A 526 -34.47 -25.11 1.11
CA PRO A 526 -34.79 -24.57 2.42
C PRO A 526 -34.18 -25.41 3.55
N LEU A 527 -33.91 -24.78 4.70
CA LEU A 527 -33.65 -25.53 5.93
C LEU A 527 -34.96 -26.18 6.36
N THR A 528 -34.95 -27.47 6.65
CA THR A 528 -36.14 -28.25 6.99
C THR A 528 -36.15 -28.53 8.48
N GLY A 529 -37.23 -28.13 9.16
CA GLY A 529 -37.43 -28.36 10.58
C GLY A 529 -37.87 -29.79 10.91
N PRO A 530 -38.12 -30.09 12.20
CA PRO A 530 -38.37 -31.45 12.68
C PRO A 530 -39.70 -32.06 12.23
N ASN A 531 -40.62 -31.23 11.74
CA ASN A 531 -41.92 -31.63 11.22
C ASN A 531 -41.92 -31.63 9.68
N ASP A 532 -40.75 -31.74 9.05
CA ASP A 532 -40.54 -31.61 7.60
C ASP A 532 -41.05 -30.28 7.02
N LEU A 533 -41.18 -29.25 7.87
CA LEU A 533 -41.61 -27.92 7.46
C LEU A 533 -40.42 -27.09 6.99
N PRO A 534 -40.48 -26.47 5.80
CA PRO A 534 -39.42 -25.61 5.31
C PRO A 534 -39.36 -24.31 6.12
N ILE A 535 -38.15 -23.90 6.46
CA ILE A 535 -37.79 -22.63 7.07
C ILE A 535 -37.19 -21.76 5.97
N THR A 536 -37.90 -20.68 5.66
CA THR A 536 -37.45 -19.69 4.68
C THR A 536 -36.26 -18.93 5.25
N LEU A 537 -35.16 -18.93 4.51
CA LEU A 537 -34.00 -18.08 4.79
C LEU A 537 -34.22 -16.71 4.15
N GLU A 538 -33.81 -15.66 4.85
CA GLU A 538 -33.82 -14.28 4.39
C GLU A 538 -32.58 -14.01 3.54
N LYS A 539 -32.78 -13.48 2.33
CA LYS A 539 -31.68 -13.09 1.43
C LYS A 539 -31.18 -11.70 1.82
N LEU A 540 -29.87 -11.57 1.89
CA LEU A 540 -29.22 -10.34 2.31
C LEU A 540 -28.35 -9.82 1.17
N PRO A 541 -28.42 -8.51 0.88
CA PRO A 541 -27.52 -7.90 -0.09
C PRO A 541 -26.09 -8.01 0.43
N ILE A 542 -25.18 -8.53 -0.42
CA ILE A 542 -23.77 -8.74 -0.10
C ILE A 542 -22.92 -7.47 -0.32
N THR A 543 -23.53 -6.35 -0.73
CA THR A 543 -22.78 -5.11 -0.97
C THR A 543 -22.13 -4.60 0.32
N GLY A 544 -20.88 -5.02 0.53
CA GLY A 544 -19.92 -4.52 1.51
C GLY A 544 -19.28 -3.21 1.07
N ASP A 545 -19.98 -2.41 0.27
CA ASP A 545 -19.67 -0.99 0.10
C ASP A 545 -20.04 -0.26 1.41
N ALA A 546 -19.20 -0.48 2.41
CA ALA A 546 -18.91 0.56 3.41
C ALA A 546 -17.98 1.63 2.81
N GLY A 547 -17.43 1.42 1.61
CA GLY A 547 -17.00 2.51 0.72
C GLY A 547 -18.25 3.13 0.11
N GLY A 548 -18.47 4.43 0.35
CA GLY A 548 -19.71 5.13 0.04
C GLY A 548 -20.37 4.71 -1.27
N GLY A 549 -21.54 4.07 -1.14
CA GLY A 549 -22.44 3.81 -2.26
C GLY A 549 -22.60 5.07 -3.11
N GLY A 550 -22.31 4.93 -4.40
CA GLY A 550 -22.28 6.04 -5.33
C GLY A 550 -23.55 6.88 -5.25
N ALA A 551 -23.41 8.14 -4.84
CA ALA A 551 -24.30 9.29 -5.06
C ALA A 551 -25.85 9.09 -4.98
N ALA A 552 -26.36 7.96 -4.49
CA ALA A 552 -27.76 7.59 -4.44
C ALA A 552 -27.94 6.48 -3.41
N GLY A 553 -28.47 6.83 -2.24
CA GLY A 553 -29.10 5.83 -1.36
C GLY A 553 -28.46 5.48 -0.01
N VAL A 554 -27.76 6.40 0.66
CA VAL A 554 -27.73 6.39 2.14
C VAL A 554 -28.74 7.43 2.65
N ALA A 555 -29.96 6.99 2.94
CA ALA A 555 -30.90 7.71 3.79
C ALA A 555 -30.70 7.22 5.23
N ARG A 556 -30.64 8.01 6.30
CA ARG A 556 -30.70 9.46 6.55
C ARG A 556 -30.01 9.64 7.90
N GLU A 557 -28.87 10.32 7.95
CA GLU A 557 -28.59 11.17 9.11
C GLU A 557 -29.45 12.43 8.98
N ASP A 558 -29.84 13.02 10.10
CA ASP A 558 -30.72 14.17 10.14
C ASP A 558 -30.09 15.30 9.30
N ALA A 559 -30.73 15.71 8.20
CA ALA A 559 -30.22 16.80 7.36
C ALA A 559 -30.30 18.18 8.07
N ALA A 560 -30.87 18.23 9.28
CA ALA A 560 -31.05 19.45 10.05
C ALA A 560 -29.75 20.23 10.35
N PRO A 561 -28.62 19.61 10.75
CA PRO A 561 -27.38 20.36 11.03
C PRO A 561 -26.83 21.05 9.77
N VAL A 562 -26.79 20.34 8.64
CA VAL A 562 -26.32 20.92 7.36
C VAL A 562 -27.26 22.01 6.86
N ARG A 563 -28.58 21.82 7.02
CA ARG A 563 -29.56 22.86 6.68
C ARG A 563 -29.39 24.12 7.53
N ALA A 564 -29.26 23.96 8.85
CA ALA A 564 -29.05 25.07 9.77
C ALA A 564 -27.73 25.80 9.48
N LEU A 565 -26.68 25.06 9.11
CA LEU A 565 -25.42 25.63 8.66
C LEU A 565 -25.60 26.45 7.37
N LEU A 566 -26.27 25.89 6.37
CA LEU A 566 -26.56 26.58 5.10
C LEU A 566 -27.40 27.83 5.30
N ASP A 567 -28.41 27.81 6.18
CA ASP A 567 -29.18 29.00 6.53
C ASP A 567 -28.29 30.12 7.10
N ALA A 568 -27.24 29.77 7.84
CA ALA A 568 -26.26 30.71 8.38
C ALA A 568 -25.24 31.23 7.35
N THR A 569 -25.11 30.58 6.18
CA THR A 569 -24.20 31.03 5.10
C THR A 569 -24.77 32.22 4.31
N GLY A 570 -26.11 32.33 4.24
CA GLY A 570 -26.80 33.24 3.33
C GLY A 570 -26.73 32.84 1.85
N LEU A 571 -26.20 31.65 1.52
CA LEU A 571 -26.17 31.11 0.16
C LEU A 571 -27.56 30.59 -0.25
N SER A 572 -27.89 30.74 -1.54
CA SER A 572 -29.08 30.09 -2.09
C SER A 572 -28.80 28.60 -2.29
N TYR A 573 -29.63 27.74 -1.72
CA TYR A 573 -29.50 26.29 -1.85
C TYR A 573 -30.85 25.62 -2.18
N SER A 574 -30.78 24.45 -2.81
CA SER A 574 -31.93 23.57 -3.06
C SER A 574 -31.67 22.17 -2.51
N ASP A 575 -32.75 21.48 -2.12
CA ASP A 575 -32.67 20.07 -1.69
C ASP A 575 -32.33 19.20 -2.91
N ALA A 576 -31.22 18.47 -2.84
CA ALA A 576 -30.73 17.59 -3.89
C ALA A 576 -31.14 16.12 -3.67
N GLY A 577 -31.90 15.83 -2.61
CA GLY A 577 -32.26 14.49 -2.18
C GLY A 577 -31.18 13.83 -1.30
N ASP A 578 -31.56 12.74 -0.64
CA ASP A 578 -30.66 11.91 0.20
C ASP A 578 -29.88 12.69 1.28
N GLY A 579 -30.50 13.73 1.84
CA GLY A 579 -29.86 14.56 2.87
C GLY A 579 -28.79 15.53 2.34
N ARG A 580 -28.68 15.67 1.01
CA ARG A 580 -27.77 16.62 0.35
C ARG A 580 -28.49 17.88 -0.11
N PHE A 581 -27.73 18.96 -0.20
CA PHE A 581 -28.17 20.25 -0.70
C PHE A 581 -27.23 20.72 -1.81
N SER A 582 -27.78 21.26 -2.89
CA SER A 582 -27.00 21.85 -3.97
C SER A 582 -26.98 23.37 -3.82
N VAL A 583 -25.79 23.95 -3.91
CA VAL A 583 -25.55 25.40 -3.97
C VAL A 583 -24.99 25.73 -5.34
N LEU A 584 -25.66 26.60 -6.09
CA LEU A 584 -25.16 27.11 -7.36
C LEU A 584 -24.33 28.37 -7.09
N SER A 585 -23.05 28.34 -7.42
CA SER A 585 -22.15 29.49 -7.27
C SER A 585 -22.33 30.52 -8.40
N ASP A 586 -21.72 31.69 -8.23
CA ASP A 586 -21.77 32.80 -9.21
C ASP A 586 -21.10 32.48 -10.56
N ASN A 587 -20.30 31.41 -10.63
CA ASN A 587 -19.63 30.93 -11.85
C ASN A 587 -20.27 29.65 -12.41
N ASP A 588 -21.56 29.42 -12.12
CA ASP A 588 -22.36 28.29 -12.60
C ASP A 588 -21.82 26.91 -12.20
N ILE A 589 -21.03 26.84 -11.12
CA ILE A 589 -20.57 25.57 -10.54
C ILE A 589 -21.54 25.14 -9.45
N THR A 590 -21.98 23.88 -9.50
CA THR A 590 -22.82 23.31 -8.44
C THR A 590 -21.94 22.64 -7.40
N LEU A 591 -22.08 23.06 -6.15
CA LEU A 591 -21.50 22.41 -4.99
C LEU A 591 -22.57 21.61 -4.24
N TYR A 592 -22.20 20.43 -3.77
CA TYR A 592 -23.06 19.56 -2.98
C TYR A 592 -22.60 19.56 -1.53
N PHE A 593 -23.52 19.91 -0.63
CA PHE A 593 -23.35 19.90 0.82
C PHE A 593 -24.08 18.67 1.34
N GLY A 594 -23.39 17.84 2.10
CA GLY A 594 -23.96 16.70 2.78
C GLY A 594 -23.33 16.50 4.14
N GLN A 595 -23.96 15.64 4.93
CA GLN A 595 -23.37 15.12 6.16
C GLN A 595 -22.82 13.73 5.86
N SER A 596 -21.64 13.43 6.39
CA SER A 596 -21.07 12.10 6.43
C SER A 596 -20.58 11.89 7.86
N GLU A 597 -21.29 11.06 8.63
CA GLU A 597 -21.06 10.90 10.06
C GLU A 597 -21.17 12.26 10.77
N ASP A 598 -20.25 12.60 11.67
CA ASP A 598 -20.23 13.89 12.36
C ASP A 598 -19.53 15.02 11.57
N SER A 599 -19.35 14.85 10.26
CA SER A 599 -18.62 15.80 9.42
C SER A 599 -19.49 16.41 8.31
N LEU A 600 -19.27 17.71 8.07
CA LEU A 600 -19.73 18.37 6.85
C LEU A 600 -18.88 17.90 5.69
N HIS A 601 -19.51 17.51 4.59
CA HIS A 601 -18.85 17.19 3.33
C HIS A 601 -19.36 18.12 2.23
N ILE A 602 -18.49 18.98 1.72
CA ILE A 602 -18.74 19.83 0.54
C ILE A 602 -17.96 19.24 -0.63
N HIS A 603 -18.59 19.01 -1.77
CA HIS A 603 -17.87 18.53 -2.96
C HIS A 603 -18.44 19.07 -4.26
N THR A 604 -17.62 19.05 -5.31
CA THR A 604 -18.03 19.33 -6.69
C THR A 604 -17.26 18.41 -7.65
N PRO A 605 -17.92 17.79 -8.63
CA PRO A 605 -17.24 16.97 -9.64
C PRO A 605 -16.33 17.84 -10.50
N LEU A 606 -15.14 17.34 -10.81
CA LEU A 606 -14.20 18.00 -11.71
C LEU A 606 -14.27 17.37 -13.10
N GLU A 607 -14.03 16.05 -13.19
CA GLU A 607 -13.95 15.33 -14.46
C GLU A 607 -13.96 13.81 -14.26
N THR A 608 -14.42 13.06 -15.26
CA THR A 608 -14.23 11.61 -15.31
C THR A 608 -12.77 11.28 -15.62
N MET A 609 -12.14 10.45 -14.80
CA MET A 609 -10.77 9.99 -15.02
C MET A 609 -10.70 9.14 -16.30
N PRO A 610 -9.64 9.27 -17.12
CA PRO A 610 -9.46 8.45 -18.30
C PRO A 610 -9.28 6.98 -17.89
N THR A 611 -9.71 6.08 -18.78
CA THR A 611 -9.50 4.64 -18.63
C THR A 611 -8.19 4.23 -19.30
N GLY A 612 -7.33 3.50 -18.60
CA GLY A 612 -6.03 3.04 -19.10
C GLY A 612 -4.88 3.50 -18.21
N THR A 613 -3.83 2.69 -18.06
CA THR A 613 -2.85 2.85 -16.98
C THR A 613 -2.03 4.15 -17.09
N ASP A 614 -1.46 4.46 -18.25
CA ASP A 614 -0.54 5.60 -18.40
C ASP A 614 -1.21 6.98 -18.25
N GLU A 615 -2.35 7.19 -18.92
CA GLU A 615 -3.02 8.49 -18.86
C GLU A 615 -3.67 8.70 -17.48
N GLN A 616 -4.31 7.67 -16.94
CA GLN A 616 -4.91 7.74 -15.60
C GLN A 616 -3.85 7.98 -14.52
N ALA A 617 -2.68 7.33 -14.63
CA ALA A 617 -1.52 7.56 -13.77
C ALA A 617 -1.08 9.03 -13.79
N LEU A 618 -0.93 9.61 -14.99
CA LEU A 618 -0.50 11.00 -15.14
C LEU A 618 -1.53 11.98 -14.54
N TRP A 619 -2.82 11.73 -14.73
CA TRP A 619 -3.87 12.54 -14.12
C TRP A 619 -3.84 12.43 -12.60
N ALA A 620 -3.66 11.23 -12.05
CA ALA A 620 -3.60 11.00 -10.62
C ALA A 620 -2.40 11.74 -9.98
N LEU A 621 -1.21 11.62 -10.56
CA LEU A 621 -0.03 12.37 -10.12
C LEU A 621 -0.24 13.89 -10.23
N THR A 622 -0.90 14.36 -11.29
CA THR A 622 -1.22 15.78 -11.47
C THR A 622 -2.20 16.28 -10.40
N ALA A 623 -3.19 15.47 -10.05
CA ALA A 623 -4.16 15.80 -9.00
C ALA A 623 -3.50 15.86 -7.61
N LEU A 624 -2.59 14.94 -7.28
CA LEU A 624 -1.81 15.02 -6.04
C LEU A 624 -0.92 16.27 -5.97
N ARG A 625 -0.33 16.69 -7.09
CA ARG A 625 0.43 17.96 -7.14
C ARG A 625 -0.48 19.18 -6.98
N MET A 626 -1.69 19.13 -7.56
CA MET A 626 -2.67 20.19 -7.39
C MET A 626 -3.09 20.34 -5.92
N ASN A 627 -3.19 19.23 -5.17
CA ASN A 627 -3.49 19.28 -3.73
C ASN A 627 -2.52 20.18 -2.95
N ASN A 628 -1.23 20.17 -3.27
CA ASN A 628 -0.24 21.04 -2.60
C ASN A 628 -0.49 22.54 -2.82
N SER A 629 -1.27 22.88 -3.86
CA SER A 629 -1.65 24.25 -4.19
C SER A 629 -3.09 24.62 -3.83
N ASP A 630 -3.91 23.68 -3.34
CA ASP A 630 -5.27 23.96 -2.84
C ASP A 630 -5.18 24.31 -1.35
N VAL A 631 -5.76 25.44 -0.94
CA VAL A 631 -5.64 25.85 0.46
C VAL A 631 -6.63 25.11 1.36
N PHE A 632 -7.85 24.82 0.93
CA PHE A 632 -8.91 24.38 1.87
C PHE A 632 -9.53 23.02 1.60
N GLY A 633 -9.43 22.52 0.38
CA GLY A 633 -10.02 21.24 0.02
C GLY A 633 -8.99 20.23 -0.42
N ARG A 634 -9.45 19.23 -1.15
CA ARG A 634 -8.65 18.14 -1.67
C ARG A 634 -9.28 17.57 -2.91
N LEU A 635 -8.43 17.17 -3.83
CA LEU A 635 -8.79 16.31 -4.94
C LEU A 635 -8.79 14.86 -4.43
N GLY A 636 -9.86 14.16 -4.75
CA GLY A 636 -10.04 12.74 -4.47
C GLY A 636 -10.77 12.02 -5.59
N ILE A 637 -10.58 10.72 -5.68
CA ILE A 637 -11.25 9.87 -6.68
C ILE A 637 -12.36 9.08 -5.98
N CYS A 638 -13.57 9.19 -6.51
CA CYS A 638 -14.69 8.34 -6.11
C CYS A 638 -15.02 7.39 -7.26
N GLN A 639 -15.11 6.09 -6.97
CA GLN A 639 -15.53 5.10 -7.96
C GLN A 639 -17.06 5.08 -8.03
N GLN A 640 -17.58 5.27 -9.23
CA GLN A 640 -19.00 5.24 -9.52
C GLN A 640 -19.51 3.80 -9.63
N ALA A 641 -20.82 3.61 -9.49
CA ALA A 641 -21.45 2.30 -9.56
C ALA A 641 -21.28 1.58 -10.92
N ASP A 642 -21.01 2.33 -12.00
CA ASP A 642 -20.72 1.79 -13.33
C ASP A 642 -19.23 1.40 -13.52
N GLY A 643 -18.42 1.53 -12.46
CA GLY A 643 -17.00 1.23 -12.46
C GLY A 643 -16.11 2.39 -12.92
N THR A 644 -16.68 3.50 -13.41
CA THR A 644 -15.90 4.69 -13.77
C THR A 644 -15.33 5.35 -12.52
N SER A 645 -14.19 6.01 -12.67
CA SER A 645 -13.58 6.80 -11.60
C SER A 645 -13.80 8.27 -11.91
N GLU A 646 -14.37 9.02 -10.98
CA GLU A 646 -14.61 10.44 -11.14
C GLU A 646 -13.77 11.22 -10.14
N LEU A 647 -13.13 12.27 -10.62
CA LEU A 647 -12.30 13.16 -9.83
C LEU A 647 -13.18 14.27 -9.26
N TYR A 648 -13.10 14.46 -7.95
CA TYR A 648 -13.84 15.48 -7.22
C TYR A 648 -12.87 16.42 -6.52
N TRP A 649 -13.30 17.67 -6.38
CA TRP A 649 -12.83 18.49 -5.27
C TRP A 649 -13.78 18.28 -4.08
N SER A 650 -13.22 18.17 -2.88
CA SER A 650 -13.99 18.05 -1.64
C SER A 650 -13.34 18.83 -0.48
N ALA A 651 -14.15 19.20 0.49
CA ALA A 651 -13.72 19.65 1.81
C ALA A 651 -14.53 18.91 2.87
N ARG A 652 -13.84 18.33 3.87
CA ARG A 652 -14.46 17.66 5.02
C ARG A 652 -13.96 18.25 6.32
N LEU A 653 -14.90 18.56 7.20
CA LEU A 653 -14.64 19.15 8.51
C LEU A 653 -15.66 18.64 9.52
N PRO A 654 -15.27 18.42 10.79
CA PRO A 654 -16.23 18.15 11.85
C PRO A 654 -17.31 19.23 11.90
N LEU A 655 -18.59 18.82 12.03
CA LEU A 655 -19.72 19.76 12.13
C LEU A 655 -19.57 20.69 13.33
N SER A 656 -18.88 20.24 14.39
CA SER A 656 -18.55 21.03 15.57
C SER A 656 -17.55 22.18 15.31
N ALA A 657 -16.77 22.09 14.23
CA ALA A 657 -15.73 23.04 13.88
C ALA A 657 -16.12 24.00 12.74
N VAL A 658 -17.24 23.77 12.06
CA VAL A 658 -17.66 24.57 10.91
C VAL A 658 -18.74 25.59 11.28
N SER A 659 -18.51 26.84 10.89
CA SER A 659 -19.48 27.94 11.00
C SER A 659 -20.04 28.32 9.63
N GLY A 660 -21.17 29.02 9.58
CA GLY A 660 -21.74 29.53 8.34
C GLY A 660 -20.73 30.34 7.50
N PRO A 661 -20.00 31.32 8.09
CA PRO A 661 -18.93 32.03 7.38
C PRO A 661 -17.82 31.11 6.84
N TYR A 662 -17.41 30.09 7.60
CA TYR A 662 -16.39 29.16 7.13
C TYR A 662 -16.89 28.32 5.95
N ALA A 663 -18.12 27.80 6.03
CA ALA A 663 -18.76 27.09 4.91
C ALA A 663 -18.85 27.97 3.64
N THR A 664 -19.08 29.27 3.77
CA THR A 664 -19.03 30.23 2.64
C THR A 664 -17.63 30.34 2.02
N VAL A 665 -16.58 30.38 2.84
CA VAL A 665 -15.18 30.38 2.34
C VAL A 665 -14.88 29.10 1.57
N LEU A 666 -15.28 27.94 2.12
CA LEU A 666 -15.11 26.64 1.47
C LEU A 666 -15.88 26.56 0.15
N ALA A 667 -17.13 27.05 0.13
CA ALA A 667 -17.96 27.07 -1.07
C ALA A 667 -17.31 27.89 -2.19
N ARG A 668 -16.79 29.08 -1.85
CA ARG A 668 -16.07 29.94 -2.80
C ARG A 668 -14.81 29.27 -3.32
N ASN A 669 -14.02 28.63 -2.44
CA ASN A 669 -12.83 27.91 -2.87
C ASN A 669 -13.18 26.75 -3.81
N GLY A 670 -14.18 25.94 -3.46
CA GLY A 670 -14.63 24.81 -4.27
C GLY A 670 -15.12 25.22 -5.65
N ALA A 671 -15.84 26.33 -5.74
CA ALA A 671 -16.31 26.89 -7.00
C ALA A 671 -15.17 27.27 -7.96
N LEU A 672 -13.97 27.58 -7.45
CA LEU A 672 -12.80 27.92 -8.28
C LEU A 672 -12.07 26.69 -8.84
N GLN A 673 -12.33 25.49 -8.31
CA GLN A 673 -11.52 24.32 -8.63
C GLN A 673 -11.79 23.69 -9.99
N PRO A 674 -13.04 23.57 -10.49
CA PRO A 674 -13.28 23.09 -11.85
C PRO A 674 -12.51 23.87 -12.93
N PRO A 675 -12.60 25.22 -13.02
CA PRO A 675 -11.82 25.95 -14.03
C PRO A 675 -10.30 25.88 -13.78
N ARG A 676 -9.86 25.81 -12.52
CA ARG A 676 -8.44 25.66 -12.18
C ARG A 676 -7.87 24.31 -12.59
N TRP A 677 -8.62 23.23 -12.38
CA TRP A 677 -8.26 21.88 -12.86
C TRP A 677 -8.10 21.88 -14.38
N GLN A 678 -9.05 22.48 -15.11
CA GLN A 678 -8.97 22.60 -16.57
C GLN A 678 -7.74 23.40 -17.04
N ALA A 679 -7.38 24.48 -16.34
CA ALA A 679 -6.17 25.25 -16.61
C ALA A 679 -4.88 24.43 -16.40
N ILE A 680 -4.79 23.71 -15.28
CA ILE A 680 -3.64 22.83 -14.97
C ILE A 680 -3.50 21.72 -16.01
N ARG A 681 -4.62 21.10 -16.40
CA ARG A 681 -4.69 20.11 -17.48
C ARG A 681 -4.23 20.67 -18.83
N ALA A 682 -4.47 21.96 -19.08
CA ALA A 682 -3.95 22.67 -20.25
C ALA A 682 -2.47 23.09 -20.12
N GLY A 683 -1.76 22.65 -19.08
CA GLY A 683 -0.35 22.97 -18.83
C GLY A 683 -0.11 24.38 -18.29
N GLN A 684 -1.15 25.06 -17.82
CA GLN A 684 -1.00 26.36 -17.17
C GLN A 684 -0.50 26.17 -15.74
N LYS A 685 0.30 27.12 -15.25
CA LYS A 685 0.70 27.11 -13.85
C LYS A 685 -0.54 27.35 -12.98
N PRO A 686 -0.66 26.68 -11.82
CA PRO A 686 -1.72 27.00 -10.87
C PRO A 686 -1.59 28.47 -10.49
N ASP A 687 -2.65 29.24 -10.70
CA ASP A 687 -2.72 30.57 -10.10
C ASP A 687 -2.64 30.39 -8.57
N SER A 688 -1.95 31.33 -7.91
CA SER A 688 -2.11 31.51 -6.47
C SER A 688 -3.59 31.79 -6.22
N LEU A 689 -4.20 31.07 -5.29
CA LEU A 689 -5.59 31.35 -4.96
C LEU A 689 -5.72 32.81 -4.49
N PRO A 690 -6.84 33.49 -4.80
CA PRO A 690 -7.08 34.85 -4.32
C PRO A 690 -6.90 34.96 -2.81
N ASP A 691 -6.64 36.17 -2.29
CA ASP A 691 -6.66 36.48 -0.85
C ASP A 691 -8.07 36.17 -0.27
N MET A 692 -8.36 34.90 -0.01
CA MET A 692 -9.66 34.42 0.51
C MET A 692 -9.74 34.52 2.03
N VAL A 693 -8.59 34.64 2.69
CA VAL A 693 -8.47 34.74 4.14
C VAL A 693 -7.89 36.11 4.47
N PRO A 694 -8.44 36.81 5.49
CA PRO A 694 -7.83 38.05 5.98
C PRO A 694 -6.36 37.82 6.34
N GLN A 695 -5.47 38.61 5.75
CA GLN A 695 -4.07 38.61 6.14
C GLN A 695 -3.95 39.28 7.52
N GLY A 696 -3.37 38.56 8.48
CA GLY A 696 -3.02 39.07 9.80
C GLY A 696 -1.51 39.23 9.98
N ASP A 697 -1.10 39.86 11.07
CA ASP A 697 0.31 39.91 11.47
C ASP A 697 0.82 38.49 11.79
N LYS A 698 1.82 38.02 11.03
CA LYS A 698 2.31 36.63 11.10
C LYS A 698 2.77 36.25 12.52
N ASP A 699 3.41 37.16 13.24
CA ASP A 699 3.92 36.90 14.58
C ASP A 699 2.77 36.79 15.58
N ALA A 700 1.77 37.67 15.50
CA ALA A 700 0.56 37.60 16.32
C ALA A 700 -0.23 36.31 16.06
N LEU A 701 -0.41 35.92 14.80
CA LEU A 701 -1.08 34.66 14.46
C LEU A 701 -0.27 33.44 14.90
N THR A 702 1.07 33.46 14.76
CA THR A 702 1.93 32.38 15.26
C THR A 702 1.83 32.23 16.78
N ALA A 703 1.75 33.35 17.51
CA ALA A 703 1.52 33.34 18.96
C ALA A 703 0.14 32.75 19.32
N GLN A 704 -0.90 33.08 18.56
CA GLN A 704 -2.24 32.51 18.74
C GLN A 704 -2.25 31.00 18.45
N LEU A 705 -1.55 30.51 17.41
CA LEU A 705 -1.44 29.08 17.10
C LEU A 705 -0.83 28.32 18.29
N LYS A 706 0.30 28.84 18.80
CA LYS A 706 0.98 28.27 19.98
C LYS A 706 0.08 28.24 21.22
N SER A 707 -0.78 29.25 21.40
CA SER A 707 -1.77 29.24 22.48
C SER A 707 -2.79 28.12 22.28
N GLN A 708 -3.39 28.02 21.09
CA GLN A 708 -4.41 27.00 20.81
C GLN A 708 -3.84 25.58 20.87
N LEU A 709 -2.58 25.35 20.48
CA LEU A 709 -1.91 24.05 20.63
C LEU A 709 -1.77 23.64 22.11
N ARG A 710 -1.44 24.60 22.99
CA ARG A 710 -1.40 24.35 24.44
C ARG A 710 -2.78 24.05 24.99
N ASP A 711 -3.80 24.78 24.55
CA ASP A 711 -5.19 24.54 24.92
C ASP A 711 -5.68 23.18 24.41
N ALA A 712 -5.16 22.72 23.27
CA ALA A 712 -5.38 21.40 22.69
C ALA A 712 -4.59 20.30 23.43
N GLY A 713 -3.84 20.61 24.48
CA GLY A 713 -3.01 19.66 25.22
C GLY A 713 -1.90 19.02 24.39
N LEU A 714 -1.51 19.63 23.26
CA LEU A 714 -0.44 19.14 22.40
C LEU A 714 0.91 19.67 22.91
N THR A 715 1.89 18.78 23.02
CA THR A 715 3.28 19.12 23.28
C THR A 715 4.01 19.37 21.96
N PHE A 716 4.76 20.46 21.87
CA PHE A 716 5.49 20.82 20.66
C PHE A 716 6.84 21.48 20.94
N ASP A 717 7.77 21.30 20.01
CA ASP A 717 9.04 22.02 19.96
C ASP A 717 8.94 23.21 18.98
N GLU A 718 9.63 24.31 19.29
CA GLU A 718 9.67 25.49 18.43
C GLU A 718 10.97 25.55 17.63
N ARG A 719 10.88 25.75 16.31
CA ARG A 719 12.02 25.95 15.41
C ARG A 719 11.75 27.11 14.45
N GLY A 720 12.00 28.33 14.91
CA GLY A 720 11.66 29.53 14.16
C GLY A 720 10.15 29.77 14.17
N ASP A 721 9.55 29.86 12.98
CA ASP A 721 8.11 30.01 12.73
C ASP A 721 7.39 28.66 12.57
N LEU A 722 8.10 27.54 12.76
CA LEU A 722 7.56 26.19 12.74
C LEU A 722 7.39 25.66 14.17
N VAL A 723 6.29 24.95 14.41
CA VAL A 723 6.08 24.12 15.59
C VAL A 723 6.08 22.65 15.20
N TRP A 724 6.72 21.80 16.01
CA TRP A 724 6.97 20.39 15.73
C TRP A 724 6.29 19.54 16.79
N ILE A 725 5.34 18.71 16.39
CA ILE A 725 4.58 17.81 17.28
C ILE A 725 5.05 16.40 16.99
N SER A 726 5.57 15.72 18.02
CA SER A 726 6.02 14.33 17.92
C SER A 726 4.91 13.38 18.35
N HIS A 727 4.80 12.25 17.66
CA HIS A 727 3.86 11.16 17.97
C HIS A 727 4.60 9.85 18.25
N ASP A 728 3.92 8.90 18.87
CA ASP A 728 4.50 7.61 19.29
C ASP A 728 4.93 6.70 18.13
N ASN A 729 4.52 7.02 16.90
CA ASN A 729 4.87 6.30 15.68
C ASN A 729 6.05 6.92 14.91
N ASP A 730 6.86 7.76 15.58
CA ASP A 730 7.99 8.50 15.02
C ASP A 730 7.62 9.48 13.88
N VAL A 731 6.33 9.72 13.63
CA VAL A 731 5.89 10.74 12.68
C VAL A 731 5.95 12.12 13.32
N LEU A 732 6.53 13.06 12.57
CA LEU A 732 6.60 14.47 12.94
C LEU A 732 5.56 15.27 12.17
N VAL A 733 4.66 15.91 12.91
CA VAL A 733 3.69 16.87 12.36
C VAL A 733 4.24 18.27 12.57
N PHE A 734 4.41 19.03 11.50
CA PHE A 734 4.85 20.42 11.56
C PHE A 734 3.69 21.35 11.24
N MET A 735 3.60 22.45 11.98
CA MET A 735 2.61 23.49 11.70
C MET A 735 3.27 24.86 11.57
N THR A 736 2.75 25.69 10.67
CA THR A 736 3.17 27.09 10.51
C THR A 736 2.01 27.97 10.06
N VAL A 737 2.15 29.29 10.21
CA VAL A 737 1.17 30.26 9.72
C VAL A 737 1.68 30.90 8.43
N GLN A 738 0.89 30.77 7.37
CA GLN A 738 1.12 31.40 6.08
C GLN A 738 -0.18 32.07 5.61
N GLU A 739 -0.11 33.38 5.34
CA GLU A 739 -1.21 34.16 4.76
C GLU A 739 -2.54 34.01 5.53
N GLY A 740 -2.50 34.12 6.86
CA GLY A 740 -3.70 33.99 7.70
C GLY A 740 -4.20 32.54 7.88
N THR A 741 -3.49 31.55 7.33
CA THR A 741 -3.87 30.13 7.34
C THR A 741 -2.82 29.32 8.11
N VAL A 742 -3.27 28.37 8.92
CA VAL A 742 -2.39 27.36 9.54
C VAL A 742 -2.20 26.21 8.57
N TRP A 743 -0.96 25.91 8.25
CA TRP A 743 -0.56 24.78 7.41
C TRP A 743 -0.04 23.69 8.34
N ALA A 744 -0.77 22.60 8.46
CA ALA A 744 -0.35 21.40 9.18
C ALA A 744 0.09 20.36 8.16
N LEU A 745 1.29 19.82 8.35
CA LEU A 745 1.99 19.06 7.33
C LEU A 745 2.72 17.87 8.02
N ALA A 746 2.80 16.73 7.36
CA ALA A 746 3.56 15.56 7.81
C ALA A 746 4.16 14.86 6.59
N TYR A 747 5.50 14.80 6.50
CA TYR A 747 6.18 14.23 5.34
C TYR A 747 6.32 12.72 5.47
N PHE A 748 6.15 12.04 4.33
CA PHE A 748 6.46 10.63 4.17
C PHE A 748 7.84 10.41 3.51
N GLY A 749 8.19 11.23 2.51
CA GLY A 749 9.40 11.08 1.69
C GLY A 749 9.07 11.11 0.20
N GLY A 750 9.96 10.65 -0.68
CA GLY A 750 9.70 10.61 -2.12
C GLY A 750 8.49 9.75 -2.50
N MET A 751 7.81 10.08 -3.61
CA MET A 751 6.69 9.30 -4.15
C MET A 751 7.08 7.82 -4.32
N PRO A 752 6.37 6.86 -3.67
CA PRO A 752 6.73 5.46 -3.76
C PRO A 752 6.40 4.87 -5.14
N GLY A 753 7.16 3.84 -5.53
CA GLY A 753 7.06 3.14 -6.81
C GLY A 753 8.28 3.35 -7.70
N ASP A 754 8.74 2.28 -8.35
CA ASP A 754 9.98 2.26 -9.15
C ASP A 754 9.73 2.66 -10.63
N SER A 755 8.47 2.80 -11.03
CA SER A 755 8.06 3.18 -12.38
C SER A 755 6.91 4.20 -12.35
N ALA A 756 6.72 4.93 -13.45
CA ALA A 756 5.62 5.88 -13.59
C ALA A 756 4.23 5.20 -13.50
N GLU A 757 4.12 3.96 -13.98
CA GLU A 757 2.90 3.16 -13.88
C GLU A 757 2.58 2.80 -12.42
N GLU A 758 3.59 2.34 -11.67
CA GLU A 758 3.45 2.01 -10.25
C GLU A 758 3.14 3.26 -9.41
N GLN A 759 3.86 4.36 -9.63
CA GLN A 759 3.58 5.65 -8.99
C GLN A 759 2.17 6.14 -9.32
N GLY A 760 1.71 5.91 -10.54
CA GLY A 760 0.33 6.20 -10.97
C GLY A 760 -0.71 5.40 -10.21
N ALA A 761 -0.51 4.09 -10.09
CA ALA A 761 -1.41 3.20 -9.35
C ALA A 761 -1.48 3.60 -7.86
N ILE A 762 -0.33 3.91 -7.26
CA ILE A 762 -0.24 4.43 -5.89
C ILE A 762 -0.94 5.78 -5.78
N ALA A 763 -0.76 6.68 -6.74
CA ALA A 763 -1.42 7.99 -6.73
C ALA A 763 -2.95 7.87 -6.78
N ILE A 764 -3.49 6.90 -7.54
CA ILE A 764 -4.92 6.60 -7.57
C ILE A 764 -5.39 6.11 -6.19
N ASP A 765 -4.63 5.22 -5.54
CA ASP A 765 -4.95 4.73 -4.19
C ASP A 765 -4.96 5.87 -3.16
N LEU A 766 -3.96 6.76 -3.20
CA LEU A 766 -3.89 7.93 -2.32
C LEU A 766 -5.04 8.92 -2.58
N LEU A 767 -5.45 9.13 -3.83
CA LEU A 767 -6.60 9.98 -4.15
C LEU A 767 -7.93 9.36 -3.71
N ARG A 768 -8.06 8.03 -3.72
CA ARG A 768 -9.23 7.35 -3.12
C ARG A 768 -9.26 7.58 -1.61
N ARG A 769 -8.11 7.46 -0.94
CA ARG A 769 -8.00 7.82 0.49
C ARG A 769 -8.35 9.28 0.74
N ASN A 770 -7.91 10.20 -0.11
CA ASN A 770 -8.30 11.60 -0.01
C ASN A 770 -9.81 11.79 -0.13
N TRP A 771 -10.53 10.94 -0.86
CA TRP A 771 -11.99 11.00 -0.86
C TRP A 771 -12.56 10.60 0.50
N ASP A 772 -12.04 9.53 1.10
CA ASP A 772 -12.60 8.89 2.30
C ASP A 772 -12.12 9.49 3.63
N ASP A 773 -10.91 10.06 3.69
CA ASP A 773 -10.32 10.55 4.94
C ASP A 773 -11.19 11.63 5.60
N PRO A 774 -11.26 11.71 6.94
CA PRO A 774 -12.14 12.68 7.61
C PRO A 774 -11.66 14.13 7.47
N ILE A 775 -10.33 14.34 7.39
CA ILE A 775 -9.70 15.65 7.25
C ILE A 775 -8.33 15.53 6.58
N GLY A 776 -7.88 16.62 5.95
CA GLY A 776 -6.59 16.69 5.26
C GLY A 776 -6.56 15.86 3.97
N ARG A 777 -5.35 15.70 3.44
CA ARG A 777 -5.09 15.04 2.16
C ARG A 777 -3.63 14.64 2.01
N PHE A 778 -3.37 13.62 1.21
CA PHE A 778 -2.08 13.42 0.57
C PHE A 778 -1.90 14.37 -0.61
N SER A 779 -0.69 14.90 -0.74
CA SER A 779 -0.26 15.73 -1.85
C SER A 779 1.20 15.48 -2.22
N LEU A 780 1.59 16.01 -3.38
CA LEU A 780 2.99 16.04 -3.83
C LEU A 780 3.46 17.49 -3.84
N ASP A 781 4.54 17.77 -3.14
CA ASP A 781 5.14 19.09 -3.16
C ASP A 781 5.90 19.37 -4.48
N HIS A 782 6.61 20.50 -4.51
CA HIS A 782 7.39 20.93 -5.66
C HIS A 782 8.56 20.01 -6.02
N ASP A 783 9.08 19.24 -5.06
CA ASP A 783 10.17 18.27 -5.22
C ASP A 783 9.63 16.84 -5.43
N LEU A 784 8.29 16.69 -5.54
CA LEU A 784 7.59 15.42 -5.66
C LEU A 784 7.74 14.52 -4.43
N ASP A 785 7.96 15.14 -3.27
CA ASP A 785 7.85 14.47 -1.99
C ASP A 785 6.38 14.34 -1.62
N LEU A 786 6.01 13.12 -1.23
CA LEU A 786 4.70 12.79 -0.71
C LEU A 786 4.61 13.29 0.73
N LEU A 787 3.56 14.07 0.99
CA LEU A 787 3.20 14.53 2.32
C LEU A 787 1.70 14.41 2.54
N TRP A 788 1.33 14.33 3.82
CA TRP A 788 -0.02 14.63 4.26
C TRP A 788 -0.08 16.10 4.67
N GLU A 789 -1.18 16.77 4.34
CA GLU A 789 -1.41 18.16 4.75
C GLU A 789 -2.87 18.50 5.02
N CYS A 790 -3.08 19.54 5.83
CA CYS A 790 -4.36 20.18 6.07
C CYS A 790 -4.12 21.67 6.32
N HIS A 791 -4.89 22.55 5.66
CA HIS A 791 -4.81 23.99 5.92
C HIS A 791 -6.15 24.56 6.39
N VAL A 792 -6.09 25.37 7.44
CA VAL A 792 -7.27 25.93 8.13
C VAL A 792 -7.06 27.43 8.37
N PRO A 793 -8.01 28.30 7.98
CA PRO A 793 -7.92 29.72 8.31
C PRO A 793 -7.87 29.93 9.83
N MET A 794 -7.03 30.87 10.27
CA MET A 794 -6.80 31.07 11.70
C MET A 794 -8.07 31.41 12.49
N ASP A 795 -9.00 32.14 11.88
CA ASP A 795 -10.27 32.54 12.48
C ASP A 795 -11.21 31.37 12.79
N TYR A 796 -10.98 30.20 12.18
CA TYR A 796 -11.78 28.99 12.36
C TYR A 796 -11.04 27.87 13.08
N LEU A 797 -9.79 28.12 13.49
CA LEU A 797 -8.99 27.14 14.20
C LEU A 797 -9.46 27.04 15.65
N THR A 798 -9.70 25.81 16.10
CA THR A 798 -10.06 25.49 17.48
C THR A 798 -9.07 24.48 18.06
N PRO A 799 -8.92 24.42 19.40
CA PRO A 799 -8.08 23.40 20.05
C PRO A 799 -8.44 21.97 19.67
N ASP A 800 -9.74 21.64 19.61
CA ASP A 800 -10.20 20.30 19.24
C ASP A 800 -9.86 19.95 17.78
N LEU A 801 -10.01 20.92 16.87
CA LEU A 801 -9.64 20.73 15.46
C LEU A 801 -8.14 20.51 15.31
N LEU A 802 -7.30 21.25 16.05
CA LEU A 802 -5.85 21.07 16.05
C LEU A 802 -5.42 19.67 16.49
N ARG A 803 -6.05 19.15 17.55
CA ARG A 803 -5.80 17.77 18.01
C ARG A 803 -6.18 16.77 16.92
N HIS A 804 -7.38 16.91 16.35
CA HIS A 804 -7.86 16.01 15.30
C HIS A 804 -6.97 16.02 14.05
N ILE A 805 -6.50 17.20 13.63
CA ILE A 805 -5.55 17.36 12.52
C ILE A 805 -4.22 16.65 12.83
N SER A 806 -3.66 16.89 14.01
CA SER A 806 -2.39 16.31 14.43
C SER A 806 -2.44 14.78 14.47
N ASP A 807 -3.48 14.20 15.08
CA ASP A 807 -3.64 12.75 15.19
C ASP A 807 -3.90 12.11 13.81
N THR A 808 -4.71 12.76 12.97
CA THR A 808 -4.99 12.28 11.61
C THR A 808 -3.74 12.30 10.74
N ALA A 809 -2.93 13.36 10.82
CA ALA A 809 -1.67 13.47 10.09
C ALA A 809 -0.71 12.33 10.44
N ALA A 810 -0.49 12.11 11.74
CA ALA A 810 0.40 11.07 12.24
C ALA A 810 -0.07 9.67 11.83
N ALA A 811 -1.37 9.40 11.96
CA ALA A 811 -1.94 8.11 11.59
C ALA A 811 -1.89 7.88 10.07
N ALA A 812 -2.17 8.89 9.25
CA ALA A 812 -2.15 8.79 7.79
C ALA A 812 -0.75 8.50 7.27
N VAL A 813 0.26 9.26 7.70
CA VAL A 813 1.66 9.03 7.32
C VAL A 813 2.16 7.70 7.87
N GLY A 814 1.85 7.35 9.12
CA GLY A 814 2.23 6.06 9.69
C GLY A 814 1.69 4.86 8.88
N ARG A 815 0.44 4.93 8.41
CA ARG A 815 -0.13 3.91 7.51
C ARG A 815 0.58 3.87 6.16
N ALA A 816 0.90 5.04 5.58
CA ALA A 816 1.65 5.11 4.33
C ALA A 816 3.05 4.48 4.49
N THR A 817 3.77 4.80 5.58
CA THR A 817 5.07 4.21 5.93
C THR A 817 4.99 2.70 6.10
N ALA A 818 3.99 2.19 6.83
CA ALA A 818 3.79 0.76 7.00
C ALA A 818 3.53 0.04 5.68
N GLN A 819 2.82 0.68 4.74
CA GLN A 819 2.46 0.08 3.46
C GLN A 819 3.59 0.13 2.43
N PHE A 820 4.30 1.26 2.33
CA PHE A 820 5.24 1.53 1.24
C PHE A 820 6.72 1.47 1.68
N GLY A 821 6.96 1.35 2.99
CA GLY A 821 8.28 1.48 3.61
C GLY A 821 8.76 2.93 3.63
N ASP A 822 9.85 3.19 4.35
CA ASP A 822 10.51 4.50 4.35
C ASP A 822 11.05 4.84 2.97
N LYS A 823 10.78 6.06 2.50
CA LYS A 823 11.33 6.59 1.26
C LYS A 823 12.24 7.79 1.54
N PRO A 824 13.42 7.85 0.90
CA PRO A 824 14.23 9.05 0.98
C PRO A 824 13.51 10.21 0.29
N PHE A 825 13.70 11.43 0.79
CA PHE A 825 13.28 12.66 0.11
C PHE A 825 13.98 12.81 -1.23
N ASN A 826 13.26 13.32 -2.22
CA ASN A 826 13.83 13.77 -3.47
C ASN A 826 14.78 14.95 -3.20
N ARG A 827 15.93 14.99 -3.89
CA ARG A 827 16.98 16.00 -3.70
C ARG A 827 17.33 16.69 -5.01
#